data_AF-A0A1F4Q2K6-F1
#
_entry.id   AF-A0A1F4Q2K6-F1
#
_cell.length_a   1.000
_cell.length_b   1.000
_cell.length_c   1.000
_cell.angle_alpha   90.00
_cell.angle_beta   90.00
_cell.angle_gamma   90.00
#
_symmetry.space_group_name_H-M   'P 1'
#
loop_
_entity.id
_entity.type
_entity.pdbx_description
1 polymer ?
#
loop_
_entity_poly.entity_id
_entity_poly.type
_entity_poly.pdbx_seq_one_letter_code
_entity_poly.pdbx_strand_id
1 'polypeptide(L)'
;MRRRTSFLFLSLFLLLFLSPVLADEKEIPANIKADRLKFNEETGLVEATGSVEVKLKGITIRSDRLIMDSETNIATAEGNVKMFAADYTAAAETLVYDAENESTKFEGFRSALSPAALKGKLFFNAGHLSEAGHKMQGGPAELTTCERAEPHFFAAADQVSYYPDDHLAGRNVTLFVGEAPVLWLPYFYYDLKDWRRKNWQFGRNEVEGYYLKTAWGYSLGMFLLDYMEKKGLGYGTDSPYGLGALGLGGLYLYHLDEKDTGLSDWIEKIDHRKQINANTELKFNQSYVSTYRIPAGRIEQTAVGLGLNYAAAERWGLNFNLLDDRASNYARYNLTFNRSAGRGSLNYYYNYEFGQSDPAWLRKSQRLSFNQQLSDRINFATTTNYYHSTAGAGDSGEEKVEPQIEFNGREPNYSWRYSENWLVDLRQNNYPGASRYEHLEKHPEIEIAPNSVDLKLFSLQSIFGYGYYREVKNVPELGGNRDYSAARYRTTLNASRSIPAGLSVLTLGAGVDQFLYGPGDQLYALRESASLQTNATSFFRNNIDLRQGYTDGNTPFFFDKLGTSYHDIRERLTFYYLDKFNWTIDGGHNWQANRYYDVMTNLRVTPDPRASFNLTTGWDIENTRYKMLVAGLMLLPARDYNLQLSINQDLNGAGLQTGSALHDLYFLRDEPNQVHLRFSQVYDAATKEFKVRDIMVVKDLHCWEMRFTYSDYRKEYSFVFSLKALPGEPVGFGSGRGFYYEGFERQLNLLNPVGEVRRY
;
A
#
# COMPACT_ATOMS: atom_id res chain seq x y z
N MET A 1 4.48 77.31 -12.27
CA MET A 1 3.39 77.43 -11.26
C MET A 1 3.11 76.01 -10.76
N ARG A 2 3.09 75.61 -9.49
CA ARG A 2 3.05 76.27 -8.17
C ARG A 2 3.80 75.37 -7.16
N ARG A 3 4.42 76.01 -6.16
CA ARG A 3 5.16 75.52 -4.97
C ARG A 3 4.22 74.82 -3.96
N ARG A 4 4.60 73.72 -3.29
CA ARG A 4 5.30 73.55 -1.96
C ARG A 4 4.50 74.01 -0.70
N THR A 5 4.57 73.16 0.36
CA THR A 5 4.54 73.43 1.84
C THR A 5 3.23 73.90 2.50
N SER A 6 2.83 73.63 3.76
CA SER A 6 3.18 72.75 4.91
C SER A 6 2.18 73.03 6.07
N PHE A 7 2.19 72.18 7.14
CA PHE A 7 1.79 72.40 8.55
C PHE A 7 0.30 72.35 9.01
N LEU A 8 -0.03 71.26 9.75
CA LEU A 8 -0.42 71.20 11.19
C LEU A 8 -1.48 72.19 11.75
N PHE A 9 -2.64 71.70 12.19
CA PHE A 9 -3.14 71.75 13.60
C PHE A 9 -4.57 71.17 13.73
N LEU A 10 -4.71 70.20 14.65
CA LEU A 10 -5.68 70.12 15.74
C LEU A 10 -7.22 70.12 15.48
N SER A 11 -7.81 69.09 16.10
CA SER A 11 -9.02 69.12 16.94
C SER A 11 -10.36 68.73 16.31
N LEU A 12 -10.95 67.76 17.01
CA LEU A 12 -12.36 67.74 17.40
C LEU A 12 -13.38 67.23 16.38
N PHE A 13 -13.27 65.95 16.00
CA PHE A 13 -14.47 65.17 15.67
C PHE A 13 -14.22 63.66 15.85
N LEU A 14 -14.29 63.18 17.09
CA LEU A 14 -14.93 61.91 17.50
C LEU A 14 -14.56 61.58 18.95
N LEU A 15 -15.12 62.38 19.86
CA LEU A 15 -15.60 61.87 21.13
C LEU A 15 -17.05 61.47 20.86
N LEU A 16 -17.32 60.16 20.84
CA LEU A 16 -18.60 59.50 21.20
C LEU A 16 -18.69 58.13 20.51
N PHE A 17 -18.18 57.12 21.21
CA PHE A 17 -18.54 55.69 21.28
C PHE A 17 -17.36 55.04 22.05
N LEU A 18 -17.15 55.33 23.35
CA LEU A 18 -17.77 54.61 24.47
C LEU A 18 -18.08 53.16 24.08
N SER A 19 -17.20 52.20 24.35
CA SER A 19 -16.94 51.71 25.70
C SER A 19 -15.51 51.16 25.82
N PRO A 20 -14.73 51.46 26.88
CA PRO A 20 -13.72 50.51 27.29
C PRO A 20 -14.49 49.31 27.83
N VAL A 21 -14.34 48.16 27.19
CA VAL A 21 -14.45 46.90 27.92
C VAL A 21 -13.38 47.01 28.98
N LEU A 22 -13.78 47.37 30.20
CA LEU A 22 -13.02 47.00 31.38
C LEU A 22 -12.85 45.50 31.23
N ALA A 23 -11.62 45.06 30.98
CA ALA A 23 -11.25 43.70 31.21
C ALA A 23 -11.52 43.50 32.71
N ASP A 24 -12.68 42.90 32.99
CA ASP A 24 -12.98 42.31 34.28
C ASP A 24 -11.80 41.37 34.52
N GLU A 25 -10.94 41.75 35.45
CA GLU A 25 -9.87 40.92 35.94
C GLU A 25 -10.58 39.69 36.50
N LYS A 26 -10.59 38.62 35.71
CA LYS A 26 -11.40 37.45 35.99
C LYS A 26 -10.77 36.84 37.24
N GLU A 27 -11.25 37.22 38.42
CA GLU A 27 -10.87 36.60 39.68
C GLU A 27 -11.13 35.11 39.51
N ILE A 28 -10.07 34.34 39.32
CA ILE A 28 -10.17 32.88 39.25
C ILE A 28 -10.29 32.47 40.71
N PRO A 29 -11.45 31.98 41.19
CA PRO A 29 -11.60 31.64 42.59
C PRO A 29 -10.67 30.48 42.92
N ALA A 30 -9.55 30.77 43.58
CA ALA A 30 -8.67 29.77 44.15
C ALA A 30 -9.38 29.16 45.36
N ASN A 31 -9.87 27.93 45.23
CA ASN A 31 -10.53 27.24 46.34
C ASN A 31 -9.47 26.55 47.18
N ILE A 32 -9.25 27.06 48.40
CA ILE A 32 -8.24 26.56 49.33
C ILE A 32 -8.95 25.83 50.47
N LYS A 33 -8.59 24.58 50.69
CA LYS A 33 -8.99 23.78 51.86
C LYS A 33 -7.75 23.44 52.67
N ALA A 34 -7.82 23.60 53.98
CA ALA A 34 -6.75 23.21 54.90
C ALA A 34 -7.34 22.98 56.30
N ASP A 35 -6.59 22.27 57.15
CA ASP A 35 -6.98 22.00 58.54
C ASP A 35 -6.93 23.28 59.39
N ARG A 36 -5.98 24.18 59.09
CA ARG A 36 -5.84 25.48 59.75
C ARG A 36 -5.44 26.55 58.75
N LEU A 37 -6.21 27.64 58.71
CA LEU A 37 -5.95 28.82 57.88
C LEU A 37 -5.81 30.04 58.79
N LYS A 38 -4.67 30.75 58.68
CA LYS A 38 -4.33 31.92 59.48
C LYS A 38 -4.03 33.08 58.53
N PHE A 39 -4.76 34.17 58.66
CA PHE A 39 -4.49 35.42 57.95
C PHE A 39 -3.86 36.42 58.90
N ASN A 40 -2.75 37.04 58.51
CA ASN A 40 -2.08 38.08 59.29
C ASN A 40 -2.25 39.45 58.61
N GLU A 41 -3.20 40.24 59.11
CA GLU A 41 -3.56 41.56 58.57
C GLU A 41 -2.39 42.56 58.53
N GLU A 42 -1.40 42.47 59.44
CA GLU A 42 -0.24 43.40 59.45
C GLU A 42 0.79 43.10 58.36
N THR A 43 0.84 41.86 57.85
CA THR A 43 1.89 41.40 56.92
C THR A 43 1.35 40.95 55.56
N GLY A 44 0.02 40.94 55.36
CA GLY A 44 -0.61 40.42 54.14
C GLY A 44 -0.45 38.90 53.93
N LEU A 45 0.12 38.16 54.90
CA LEU A 45 0.42 36.74 54.76
C LEU A 45 -0.78 35.86 55.14
N VAL A 46 -1.19 34.99 54.20
CA VAL A 46 -2.12 33.88 54.41
C VAL A 46 -1.31 32.60 54.59
N GLU A 47 -1.39 31.97 55.75
CA GLU A 47 -0.74 30.70 56.05
C GLU A 47 -1.79 29.59 56.22
N ALA A 48 -1.74 28.58 55.37
CA ALA A 48 -2.56 27.37 55.45
C ALA A 48 -1.67 26.16 55.80
N THR A 49 -2.06 25.38 56.80
CA THR A 49 -1.30 24.23 57.31
C THR A 49 -2.22 23.04 57.56
N GLY A 50 -1.71 21.83 57.27
CA GLY A 50 -2.43 20.57 57.43
C GLY A 50 -3.36 20.27 56.26
N SER A 51 -3.07 19.18 55.54
CA SER A 51 -3.88 18.66 54.43
C SER A 51 -4.32 19.72 53.41
N VAL A 52 -3.41 20.62 53.01
CA VAL A 52 -3.75 21.75 52.14
C VAL A 52 -4.11 21.23 50.75
N GLU A 53 -5.25 21.66 50.21
CA GLU A 53 -5.70 21.39 48.83
C GLU A 53 -6.10 22.72 48.17
N VAL A 54 -5.43 23.07 47.08
CA VAL A 54 -5.70 24.25 46.25
C VAL A 54 -6.19 23.80 44.88
N LYS A 55 -7.32 24.35 44.42
CA LYS A 55 -7.81 24.14 43.05
C LYS A 55 -7.71 25.43 42.25
N LEU A 56 -6.94 25.39 41.16
CA LEU A 56 -6.70 26.54 40.29
C LEU A 56 -6.61 26.09 38.82
N LYS A 57 -7.34 26.76 37.91
CA LYS A 57 -7.26 26.53 36.44
C LYS A 57 -7.34 25.04 36.01
N GLY A 58 -8.07 24.19 36.75
CA GLY A 58 -8.21 22.76 36.47
C GLY A 58 -7.12 21.85 37.07
N ILE A 59 -6.16 22.41 37.79
CA ILE A 59 -5.10 21.71 38.51
C ILE A 59 -5.47 21.63 40.00
N THR A 60 -5.30 20.46 40.62
CA THR A 60 -5.41 20.29 42.07
C THR A 60 -4.02 20.11 42.68
N ILE A 61 -3.62 21.02 43.55
CA ILE A 61 -2.33 21.00 44.27
C ILE A 61 -2.60 20.60 45.71
N ARG A 62 -1.84 19.64 46.23
CA ARG A 62 -1.86 19.23 47.63
C ARG A 62 -0.51 19.44 48.28
N SER A 63 -0.46 19.98 49.49
CA SER A 63 0.78 20.19 50.26
C SER A 63 0.56 20.14 51.77
N ASP A 64 1.64 20.11 52.54
CA ASP A 64 1.60 20.17 54.01
C ASP A 64 1.39 21.60 54.51
N ARG A 65 1.97 22.58 53.78
CA ARG A 65 1.89 24.02 54.07
C ARG A 65 1.76 24.83 52.80
N LEU A 66 1.04 25.96 52.88
CA LEU A 66 0.93 26.97 51.84
C LEU A 66 1.02 28.36 52.49
N ILE A 67 1.90 29.20 51.96
CA ILE A 67 2.09 30.60 52.37
C ILE A 67 1.78 31.46 51.15
N MET A 68 0.79 32.35 51.24
CA MET A 68 0.52 33.34 50.20
C MET A 68 0.75 34.72 50.74
N ASP A 69 1.53 35.50 50.02
CA ASP A 69 1.78 36.91 50.28
C ASP A 69 0.90 37.74 49.35
N SER A 70 -0.09 38.44 49.93
CA SER A 70 -1.02 39.27 49.17
C SER A 70 -0.42 40.59 48.69
N GLU A 71 0.73 41.03 49.22
CA GLU A 71 1.41 42.24 48.74
C GLU A 71 2.26 41.94 47.51
N THR A 72 2.97 40.80 47.52
CA THR A 72 3.85 40.39 46.41
C THR A 72 3.18 39.47 45.38
N ASN A 73 1.95 39.02 45.64
CA ASN A 73 1.22 38.06 44.81
C ASN A 73 1.95 36.72 44.60
N ILE A 74 2.76 36.31 45.59
CA ILE A 74 3.54 35.06 45.57
C ILE A 74 2.89 34.02 46.49
N ALA A 75 2.65 32.82 45.95
CA ALA A 75 2.17 31.67 46.70
C ALA A 75 3.24 30.58 46.75
N THR A 76 3.64 30.15 47.96
CA THR A 76 4.64 29.11 48.19
C THR A 76 4.01 27.91 48.87
N ALA A 77 4.01 26.75 48.21
CA ALA A 77 3.60 25.47 48.78
C ALA A 77 4.84 24.64 49.17
N GLU A 78 4.85 24.13 50.40
CA GLU A 78 5.98 23.39 50.98
C GLU A 78 5.50 22.05 51.54
N GLY A 79 6.33 21.01 51.35
CA GLY A 79 6.11 19.68 51.94
C GLY A 79 5.09 18.85 51.17
N ASN A 80 5.53 17.68 50.67
CA ASN A 80 4.70 16.71 49.95
C ASN A 80 3.85 17.31 48.82
N VAL A 81 4.38 18.30 48.07
CA VAL A 81 3.63 18.97 47.02
C VAL A 81 3.28 17.98 45.90
N LYS A 82 1.99 17.73 45.68
CA LYS A 82 1.46 16.86 44.62
C LYS A 82 0.46 17.60 43.75
N MET A 83 0.67 17.54 42.45
CA MET A 83 -0.14 18.21 41.44
C MET A 83 -0.87 17.17 40.59
N PHE A 84 -2.16 17.38 40.44
CA PHE A 84 -3.04 16.53 39.64
C PHE A 84 -3.73 17.38 38.58
N ALA A 85 -3.40 17.12 37.31
CA ALA A 85 -4.10 17.64 36.14
C ALA A 85 -4.80 16.49 35.40
N ALA A 86 -5.53 16.79 34.32
CA ALA A 86 -6.25 15.76 33.54
C ALA A 86 -5.29 14.80 32.80
N ASP A 87 -4.08 15.27 32.51
CA ASP A 87 -3.12 14.73 31.55
C ASP A 87 -1.75 14.40 32.17
N TYR A 88 -1.45 14.89 33.38
CA TYR A 88 -0.23 14.55 34.10
C TYR A 88 -0.38 14.54 35.63
N THR A 89 0.53 13.80 36.28
CA THR A 89 0.77 13.87 37.72
C THR A 89 2.20 14.33 37.97
N ALA A 90 2.38 15.32 38.83
CA ALA A 90 3.69 15.83 39.21
C ALA A 90 3.81 15.98 40.73
N ALA A 91 5.04 15.97 41.22
CA ALA A 91 5.40 16.18 42.61
C ALA A 91 6.61 17.13 42.69
N ALA A 92 6.70 17.87 43.78
CA ALA A 92 7.83 18.75 44.08
C ALA A 92 8.06 18.82 45.60
N GLU A 93 9.24 19.25 46.02
CA GLU A 93 9.53 19.56 47.42
C GLU A 93 8.94 20.93 47.79
N THR A 94 9.15 21.90 46.90
CA THR A 94 8.64 23.28 47.02
C THR A 94 8.11 23.76 45.68
N LEU A 95 7.00 24.50 45.70
CA LEU A 95 6.40 25.15 44.55
C LEU A 95 6.17 26.63 44.88
N VAL A 96 6.73 27.53 44.10
CA VAL A 96 6.54 28.98 44.21
C VAL A 96 5.82 29.48 42.96
N TYR A 97 4.60 29.98 43.12
CA TYR A 97 3.78 30.56 42.06
C TYR A 97 3.75 32.09 42.21
N ASP A 98 4.21 32.79 41.18
CA ASP A 98 4.12 34.24 41.06
C ASP A 98 2.94 34.56 40.14
N ALA A 99 1.87 35.11 40.73
CA ALA A 99 0.63 35.37 40.01
C ALA A 99 0.72 36.60 39.10
N GLU A 100 1.62 37.55 39.38
CA GLU A 100 1.82 38.75 38.56
C GLU A 100 2.51 38.40 37.24
N ASN A 101 3.56 37.58 37.31
CA ASN A 101 4.33 37.14 36.13
C ASN A 101 3.79 35.86 35.49
N GLU A 102 2.71 35.28 36.03
CA GLU A 102 2.18 33.95 35.68
C GLU A 102 3.30 32.89 35.54
N SER A 103 4.20 32.83 36.52
CA SER A 103 5.35 31.93 36.49
C SER A 103 5.41 31.03 37.73
N THR A 104 5.87 29.79 37.54
CA THR A 104 5.98 28.80 38.62
C THR A 104 7.41 28.31 38.73
N LYS A 105 7.97 28.24 39.94
CA LYS A 105 9.25 27.60 40.22
C LYS A 105 9.04 26.36 41.06
N PHE A 106 9.74 25.29 40.71
CA PHE A 106 9.69 24.00 41.37
C PHE A 106 11.10 23.61 41.83
N GLU A 107 11.20 23.12 43.07
CA GLU A 107 12.39 22.45 43.59
C GLU A 107 12.08 20.96 43.80
N GLY A 108 13.00 20.08 43.41
CA GLY A 108 12.83 18.62 43.48
C GLY A 108 11.69 18.09 42.61
N PHE A 109 11.52 18.64 41.40
CA PHE A 109 10.41 18.32 40.50
C PHE A 109 10.50 16.87 39.98
N ARG A 110 9.38 16.15 40.03
CA ARG A 110 9.20 14.81 39.47
C ARG A 110 7.86 14.72 38.78
N SER A 111 7.81 14.28 37.53
CA SER A 111 6.56 14.07 36.82
C SER A 111 6.50 12.73 36.11
N ALA A 112 5.27 12.23 35.97
CA ALA A 112 4.94 11.10 35.11
C ALA A 112 3.94 11.60 34.06
N LEU A 113 4.43 11.78 32.83
CA LEU A 113 3.67 12.26 31.68
C LEU A 113 3.15 11.05 30.89
N SER A 114 1.99 11.19 30.24
CA SER A 114 1.48 10.18 29.30
C SER A 114 1.21 10.78 27.91
N PRO A 115 2.25 11.21 27.16
CA PRO A 115 2.08 11.83 25.85
C PRO A 115 1.39 10.89 24.85
N ALA A 116 0.48 11.42 24.02
CA ALA A 116 -0.28 10.62 23.06
C ALA A 116 0.61 9.86 22.04
N ALA A 117 1.81 10.36 21.75
CA ALA A 117 2.77 9.72 20.84
C ALA A 117 3.57 8.57 21.47
N LEU A 118 3.48 8.36 22.79
CA LEU A 118 4.22 7.35 23.54
C LEU A 118 3.33 6.19 23.96
N LYS A 119 3.87 4.97 23.86
CA LYS A 119 3.27 3.80 24.51
C LYS A 119 3.78 3.69 25.95
N GLY A 120 3.04 4.27 26.90
CA GLY A 120 3.36 4.22 28.34
C GLY A 120 3.66 5.60 28.93
N LYS A 121 4.31 5.61 30.11
CA LYS A 121 4.65 6.85 30.84
C LYS A 121 6.07 7.32 30.57
N LEU A 122 6.26 8.63 30.58
CA LEU A 122 7.55 9.31 30.54
C LEU A 122 7.81 9.90 31.93
N PHE A 123 8.86 9.45 32.60
CA PHE A 123 9.30 9.97 33.90
C PHE A 123 10.34 11.04 33.68
N PHE A 124 10.10 12.20 34.26
CA PHE A 124 10.95 13.37 34.14
C PHE A 124 11.22 13.96 35.52
N ASN A 125 12.48 13.98 35.92
CA ASN A 125 12.93 14.51 37.20
C ASN A 125 13.85 15.70 36.95
N ALA A 126 13.71 16.77 37.71
CA ALA A 126 14.59 17.95 37.63
C ALA A 126 14.86 18.51 39.02
N GLY A 127 16.11 18.91 39.27
CA GLY A 127 16.53 19.53 40.54
C GLY A 127 15.79 20.84 40.79
N HIS A 128 15.87 21.77 39.83
CA HIS A 128 15.07 22.99 39.81
C HIS A 128 14.41 23.16 38.44
N LEU A 129 13.20 23.72 38.38
CA LEU A 129 12.47 23.96 37.15
C LEU A 129 11.67 25.26 37.26
N SER A 130 11.71 26.10 36.23
CA SER A 130 10.89 27.31 36.10
C SER A 130 9.96 27.17 34.91
N GLU A 131 8.67 27.35 35.13
CA GLU A 131 7.63 27.42 34.12
C GLU A 131 7.23 28.88 33.89
N ALA A 132 7.34 29.35 32.65
CA ALA A 132 6.85 30.64 32.22
C ALA A 132 6.40 30.56 30.75
N GLY A 133 5.22 31.09 30.43
CA GLY A 133 4.71 31.15 29.06
C GLY A 133 4.63 29.78 28.36
N HIS A 134 4.13 28.75 29.05
CA HIS A 134 4.05 27.36 28.58
C HIS A 134 5.40 26.70 28.22
N LYS A 135 6.49 27.18 28.83
CA LYS A 135 7.82 26.58 28.69
C LYS A 135 8.38 26.30 30.07
N MET A 136 8.81 25.06 30.30
CA MET A 136 9.51 24.66 31.52
C MET A 136 11.02 24.57 31.25
N GLN A 137 11.84 25.22 32.07
CA GLN A 137 13.30 25.24 31.93
C GLN A 137 13.99 25.00 33.27
N GLY A 138 15.08 24.25 33.28
CA GLY A 138 15.82 24.00 34.52
C GLY A 138 16.88 22.94 34.37
N GLY A 139 17.29 22.34 35.48
CA GLY A 139 18.31 21.28 35.53
C GLY A 139 18.83 21.04 36.96
N PRO A 140 19.85 20.20 37.16
CA PRO A 140 20.08 19.00 36.34
C PRO A 140 18.81 18.15 36.28
N ALA A 141 18.61 17.42 35.19
CA ALA A 141 17.40 16.66 34.93
C ALA A 141 17.67 15.25 34.41
N GLU A 142 16.78 14.33 34.75
CA GLU A 142 16.81 12.93 34.31
C GLU A 142 15.51 12.56 33.61
N LEU A 143 15.62 11.84 32.49
CA LEU A 143 14.49 11.40 31.69
C LEU A 143 14.56 9.90 31.41
N THR A 144 13.46 9.19 31.64
CA THR A 144 13.34 7.76 31.32
C THR A 144 11.89 7.37 30.98
N THR A 145 11.69 6.31 30.20
CA THR A 145 10.37 5.65 30.06
C THR A 145 10.31 4.32 30.83
N CYS A 146 11.29 4.06 31.70
CA CYS A 146 11.32 2.90 32.58
C CYS A 146 10.60 3.20 33.90
N GLU A 147 9.64 2.37 34.29
CA GLU A 147 8.89 2.55 35.54
C GLU A 147 9.61 2.01 36.79
N ARG A 148 10.81 1.43 36.65
CA ARG A 148 11.56 0.85 37.77
C ARG A 148 12.24 1.93 38.61
N ALA A 149 12.37 1.67 39.91
CA ALA A 149 13.13 2.53 40.84
C ALA A 149 14.59 2.70 40.39
N GLU A 150 15.20 1.62 39.91
CA GLU A 150 16.48 1.65 39.20
C GLU A 150 16.19 1.46 37.69
N PRO A 151 16.17 2.55 36.90
CA PRO A 151 15.78 2.47 35.50
C PRO A 151 16.84 1.74 34.67
N HIS A 152 16.39 0.90 33.72
CA HIS A 152 17.30 0.20 32.81
C HIS A 152 18.09 1.13 31.90
N PHE A 153 17.56 2.33 31.67
CA PHE A 153 18.21 3.40 30.92
C PHE A 153 17.61 4.74 31.33
N PHE A 154 18.42 5.79 31.28
CA PHE A 154 17.95 7.15 31.49
C PHE A 154 18.90 8.13 30.77
N ALA A 155 18.40 9.33 30.50
CA ALA A 155 19.19 10.43 29.98
C ALA A 155 19.33 11.49 31.07
N ALA A 156 20.56 11.77 31.50
CA ALA A 156 20.84 12.88 32.42
C ALA A 156 21.29 14.10 31.61
N ALA A 157 20.77 15.28 31.93
CA ALA A 157 21.09 16.53 31.26
C ALA A 157 21.37 17.64 32.28
N ASP A 158 22.35 18.50 32.01
CA ASP A 158 22.64 19.65 32.88
C ASP A 158 21.56 20.72 32.78
N GLN A 159 21.01 20.90 31.58
CA GLN A 159 19.91 21.83 31.33
C GLN A 159 18.87 21.17 30.44
N VAL A 160 17.60 21.40 30.75
CA VAL A 160 16.45 20.92 29.99
C VAL A 160 15.49 22.05 29.69
N SER A 161 14.86 21.97 28.53
CA SER A 161 13.73 22.79 28.10
C SER A 161 12.62 21.86 27.65
N TYR A 162 11.51 21.89 28.36
CA TYR A 162 10.32 21.10 28.05
C TYR A 162 9.19 22.04 27.59
N TYR A 163 8.66 21.74 26.41
CA TYR A 163 7.50 22.40 25.81
C TYR A 163 6.36 21.38 25.81
N PRO A 164 5.36 21.54 26.69
CA PRO A 164 4.22 20.62 26.78
C PRO A 164 3.59 20.38 25.41
N ASP A 165 3.26 19.12 25.13
CA ASP A 165 2.68 18.63 23.88
C ASP A 165 3.46 18.94 22.60
N ASP A 166 4.69 19.48 22.67
CA ASP A 166 5.49 19.88 21.51
C ASP A 166 6.84 19.13 21.45
N HIS A 167 7.79 19.47 22.32
CA HIS A 167 9.10 18.81 22.33
C HIS A 167 9.85 18.97 23.65
N LEU A 168 10.86 18.12 23.84
CA LEU A 168 11.84 18.18 24.93
C LEU A 168 13.24 18.35 24.35
N ALA A 169 14.02 19.26 24.93
CA ALA A 169 15.39 19.51 24.56
C ALA A 169 16.31 19.49 25.79
N GLY A 170 17.45 18.81 25.71
CA GLY A 170 18.47 18.75 26.75
C GLY A 170 19.84 19.22 26.26
N ARG A 171 20.64 19.82 27.13
CA ARG A 171 22.05 20.18 26.89
C ARG A 171 22.96 19.37 27.80
N ASN A 172 24.15 19.03 27.28
CA ASN A 172 25.12 18.18 27.97
C ASN A 172 24.49 16.86 28.44
N VAL A 173 23.85 16.15 27.51
CA VAL A 173 23.06 14.95 27.81
C VAL A 173 23.95 13.71 27.80
N THR A 174 23.96 12.97 28.90
CA THR A 174 24.61 11.65 28.99
C THR A 174 23.52 10.57 29.03
N LEU A 175 23.57 9.65 28.07
CA LEU A 175 22.72 8.47 28.04
C LEU A 175 23.37 7.35 28.85
N PHE A 176 22.62 6.84 29.80
CA PHE A 176 23.02 5.73 30.66
C PHE A 176 22.21 4.48 30.30
N VAL A 177 22.88 3.32 30.35
CA VAL A 177 22.24 2.00 30.36
C VAL A 177 22.67 1.32 31.66
N GLY A 178 21.72 1.12 32.57
CA GLY A 178 22.02 0.92 33.99
C GLY A 178 22.86 2.09 34.52
N GLU A 179 24.00 1.79 35.15
CA GLU A 179 24.94 2.80 35.66
C GLU A 179 26.01 3.20 34.63
N ALA A 180 26.10 2.50 33.49
CA ALA A 180 27.16 2.72 32.51
C ALA A 180 26.83 3.92 31.60
N PRO A 181 27.66 4.98 31.55
CA PRO A 181 27.51 6.04 30.56
C PRO A 181 27.88 5.49 29.18
N VAL A 182 26.90 5.40 28.28
CA VAL A 182 27.10 4.80 26.94
C VAL A 182 27.42 5.87 25.91
N LEU A 183 26.81 7.05 26.06
CA LEU A 183 26.98 8.12 25.09
C LEU A 183 26.80 9.48 25.73
N TRP A 184 27.69 10.40 25.38
CA TRP A 184 27.55 11.81 25.69
C TRP A 184 27.17 12.61 24.42
N LEU A 185 26.21 13.52 24.56
CA LEU A 185 25.69 14.40 23.51
C LEU A 185 25.68 15.85 24.00
N PRO A 186 26.21 16.81 23.23
CA PRO A 186 26.15 18.23 23.62
C PRO A 186 24.71 18.76 23.63
N TYR A 187 23.83 18.20 22.80
CA TYR A 187 22.42 18.56 22.69
C TYR A 187 21.57 17.35 22.28
N PHE A 188 20.41 17.18 22.91
CA PHE A 188 19.44 16.12 22.60
C PHE A 188 18.06 16.74 22.37
N TYR A 189 17.35 16.26 21.34
CA TYR A 189 16.00 16.71 20.99
C TYR A 189 15.04 15.52 20.85
N TYR A 190 13.85 15.68 21.41
CA TYR A 190 12.77 14.70 21.40
C TYR A 190 11.43 15.36 21.08
N ASP A 191 10.83 15.00 19.95
CA ASP A 191 9.52 15.50 19.49
C ASP A 191 8.40 14.69 20.19
N LEU A 192 7.44 15.39 20.79
CA LEU A 192 6.30 14.79 21.51
C LEU A 192 5.07 14.62 20.60
N LYS A 193 5.04 15.27 19.42
CA LYS A 193 3.94 15.25 18.44
C LYS A 193 4.14 14.19 17.36
N ASP A 194 5.36 14.09 16.84
CA ASP A 194 5.68 13.24 15.69
C ASP A 194 6.89 12.36 15.99
N TRP A 195 6.65 11.05 16.11
CA TRP A 195 7.70 10.11 16.46
C TRP A 195 8.59 9.86 15.24
N ARG A 196 9.87 10.23 15.34
CA ARG A 196 10.86 9.96 14.30
C ARG A 196 11.78 8.81 14.68
N ARG A 197 11.98 7.91 13.72
CA ARG A 197 12.63 6.60 13.85
C ARG A 197 14.10 6.72 14.28
N LYS A 198 14.43 6.32 15.50
CA LYS A 198 15.82 6.18 15.96
C LYS A 198 16.19 4.70 15.96
N ASN A 199 16.73 4.22 14.84
CA ASN A 199 17.18 2.83 14.72
C ASN A 199 18.69 2.75 14.93
N TRP A 200 19.10 1.79 15.75
CA TRP A 200 20.48 1.36 15.93
C TRP A 200 20.55 -0.06 15.42
N GLN A 201 21.13 -0.21 14.23
CA GLN A 201 21.23 -1.50 13.58
C GLN A 201 22.70 -1.84 13.41
N PHE A 202 23.11 -3.01 13.86
CA PHE A 202 24.45 -3.51 13.58
C PHE A 202 24.38 -4.93 13.05
N GLY A 203 25.32 -5.29 12.20
CA GLY A 203 25.24 -6.57 11.50
C GLY A 203 26.47 -6.84 10.67
N ARG A 204 26.38 -7.87 9.84
CA ARG A 204 27.41 -8.19 8.86
C ARG A 204 26.79 -8.80 7.63
N ASN A 205 27.24 -8.35 6.46
CA ASN A 205 27.01 -9.02 5.19
C ASN A 205 28.28 -9.00 4.32
N GLU A 206 28.22 -9.63 3.15
CA GLU A 206 29.39 -9.77 2.27
C GLU A 206 29.81 -8.45 1.61
N VAL A 207 28.90 -7.49 1.42
CA VAL A 207 29.14 -6.24 0.69
C VAL A 207 29.61 -5.12 1.62
N GLU A 208 28.96 -4.94 2.77
CA GLU A 208 29.25 -3.90 3.75
C GLU A 208 30.35 -4.32 4.75
N GLY A 209 30.57 -5.62 4.93
CA GLY A 209 31.36 -6.15 6.06
C GLY A 209 30.59 -6.02 7.37
N TYR A 210 31.28 -5.89 8.50
CA TYR A 210 30.63 -5.46 9.74
C TYR A 210 30.11 -4.02 9.59
N TYR A 211 28.86 -3.78 9.97
CA TYR A 211 28.26 -2.46 9.87
C TYR A 211 27.53 -2.04 11.15
N LEU A 212 27.43 -0.72 11.35
CA LEU A 212 26.67 -0.03 12.38
C LEU A 212 25.95 1.15 11.72
N LYS A 213 24.62 1.12 11.69
CA LYS A 213 23.75 2.16 11.12
C LYS A 213 22.98 2.84 12.23
N THR A 214 23.08 4.16 12.30
CA THR A 214 22.51 4.95 13.41
C THR A 214 21.72 6.15 12.90
N ALA A 215 20.65 6.48 13.62
CA ALA A 215 19.79 7.62 13.31
C ALA A 215 19.56 8.50 14.54
N TRP A 216 19.82 9.79 14.39
CA TRP A 216 19.88 10.77 15.46
C TRP A 216 18.85 11.87 15.21
N GLY A 217 17.84 11.96 16.05
CA GLY A 217 16.83 13.03 15.94
C GLY A 217 17.42 14.39 16.33
N TYR A 218 17.09 15.42 15.56
CA TYR A 218 17.37 16.83 15.84
C TYR A 218 16.13 17.67 15.50
N SER A 219 16.15 18.98 15.79
CA SER A 219 14.96 19.83 15.70
C SER A 219 14.29 19.89 14.32
N LEU A 220 15.04 19.68 13.23
CA LEU A 220 14.49 19.74 11.86
C LEU A 220 14.36 18.36 11.19
N GLY A 221 14.79 17.26 11.82
CA GLY A 221 14.88 15.98 11.11
C GLY A 221 15.57 14.85 11.88
N MET A 222 16.11 13.91 11.12
CA MET A 222 17.02 12.87 11.61
C MET A 222 18.34 12.95 10.85
N PHE A 223 19.44 13.00 11.57
CA PHE A 223 20.77 12.81 11.01
C PHE A 223 21.09 11.31 10.95
N LEU A 224 21.65 10.87 9.83
CA LEU A 224 22.01 9.49 9.55
C LEU A 224 23.52 9.36 9.64
N LEU A 225 24.01 8.37 10.38
CA LEU A 225 25.43 8.08 10.45
C LEU A 225 25.64 6.57 10.47
N ASP A 226 26.26 6.09 9.41
CA ASP A 226 26.49 4.68 9.17
C ASP A 226 27.99 4.45 9.05
N TYR A 227 28.48 3.39 9.71
CA TYR A 227 29.82 2.88 9.57
C TYR A 227 29.74 1.47 9.01
N MET A 228 30.47 1.21 7.94
CA MET A 228 30.56 -0.08 7.27
C MET A 228 32.03 -0.42 7.05
N GLU A 229 32.48 -1.58 7.49
CA GLU A 229 33.89 -2.00 7.46
C GLU A 229 34.49 -1.91 6.05
N LYS A 230 33.77 -2.39 5.04
CA LYS A 230 34.22 -2.40 3.64
C LYS A 230 33.88 -1.11 2.90
N LYS A 231 32.72 -0.53 3.18
CA LYS A 231 32.20 0.64 2.45
C LYS A 231 32.63 1.98 3.02
N GLY A 232 32.98 2.08 4.30
CA GLY A 232 33.37 3.32 4.95
C GLY A 232 32.22 4.01 5.68
N LEU A 233 32.26 5.34 5.74
CA LEU A 233 31.29 6.16 6.47
C LEU A 233 30.20 6.67 5.53
N GLY A 234 28.95 6.31 5.82
CA GLY A 234 27.77 6.89 5.19
C GLY A 234 27.15 7.92 6.11
N TYR A 235 26.65 9.02 5.56
CA TYR A 235 25.97 10.04 6.34
C TYR A 235 24.84 10.69 5.55
N GLY A 236 23.87 11.25 6.24
CA GLY A 236 22.69 11.79 5.60
C GLY A 236 21.72 12.49 6.53
N THR A 237 20.57 12.87 5.98
CA THR A 237 19.47 13.44 6.74
C THR A 237 18.13 12.99 6.18
N ASP A 238 17.15 12.85 7.05
CA ASP A 238 15.75 12.57 6.73
C ASP A 238 14.89 13.59 7.50
N SER A 239 14.46 14.62 6.78
CA SER A 239 13.97 15.87 7.37
C SER A 239 12.67 16.29 6.71
N PRO A 240 11.54 16.30 7.43
CA PRO A 240 10.35 16.96 6.95
C PRO A 240 10.54 18.47 6.96
N TYR A 241 9.84 19.15 6.05
CA TYR A 241 9.87 20.60 5.95
C TYR A 241 8.45 21.14 5.71
N GLY A 242 8.22 22.36 6.20
CA GLY A 242 7.00 23.12 5.94
C GLY A 242 7.36 24.50 5.43
N LEU A 243 7.01 24.81 4.19
CA LEU A 243 7.33 26.08 3.54
C LEU A 243 6.13 27.05 3.56
N GLY A 244 5.32 27.00 4.62
CA GLY A 244 4.11 27.80 4.77
C GLY A 244 3.16 27.65 3.59
N ALA A 245 2.86 28.75 2.90
CA ALA A 245 1.97 28.78 1.73
C ALA A 245 2.50 27.98 0.52
N LEU A 246 3.77 27.58 0.51
CA LEU A 246 4.34 26.76 -0.57
C LEU A 246 4.06 25.27 -0.40
N GLY A 247 3.62 24.80 0.77
CA GLY A 247 3.30 23.39 1.03
C GLY A 247 4.25 22.74 2.03
N LEU A 248 4.09 21.44 2.20
CA LEU A 248 4.81 20.60 3.17
C LEU A 248 5.38 19.38 2.47
N GLY A 249 6.48 18.84 3.00
CA GLY A 249 7.19 17.75 2.35
C GLY A 249 8.26 17.11 3.22
N GLY A 250 9.06 16.25 2.60
CA GLY A 250 10.21 15.60 3.20
C GLY A 250 11.39 15.59 2.25
N LEU A 251 12.59 15.72 2.81
CA LEU A 251 13.87 15.58 2.14
C LEU A 251 14.62 14.42 2.80
N TYR A 252 14.95 13.41 2.00
CA TYR A 252 15.90 12.37 2.35
C TYR A 252 17.17 12.59 1.52
N LEU A 253 18.31 12.76 2.17
CA LEU A 253 19.60 12.85 1.52
C LEU A 253 20.55 11.87 2.21
N TYR A 254 21.27 11.09 1.43
CA TYR A 254 22.27 10.16 1.94
C TYR A 254 23.44 10.07 0.98
N HIS A 255 24.64 10.06 1.53
CA HIS A 255 25.90 10.04 0.82
C HIS A 255 26.84 9.01 1.44
N LEU A 256 27.58 8.31 0.60
CA LEU A 256 28.59 7.35 1.00
C LEU A 256 29.70 7.31 -0.05
N ASP A 257 30.92 7.65 0.34
CA ASP A 257 32.09 7.39 -0.50
C ASP A 257 32.64 6.00 -0.18
N GLU A 258 32.43 5.06 -1.11
CA GLU A 258 32.80 3.66 -0.95
C GLU A 258 34.32 3.50 -0.86
N LYS A 259 34.80 3.04 0.29
CA LYS A 259 36.23 2.80 0.54
C LYS A 259 36.82 1.68 -0.32
N ASP A 260 36.04 0.65 -0.63
CA ASP A 260 36.50 -0.54 -1.36
C ASP A 260 36.53 -0.35 -2.88
N THR A 261 35.54 0.35 -3.45
CA THR A 261 35.43 0.57 -4.90
C THR A 261 35.91 1.95 -5.35
N GLY A 262 35.98 2.93 -4.44
CA GLY A 262 36.27 4.33 -4.76
C GLY A 262 35.09 5.07 -5.41
N LEU A 263 33.90 4.46 -5.44
CA LEU A 263 32.70 5.05 -6.02
C LEU A 263 31.94 5.89 -4.98
N SER A 264 31.22 6.90 -5.45
CA SER A 264 30.41 7.77 -4.58
C SER A 264 28.93 7.45 -4.78
N ASP A 265 28.27 6.99 -3.72
CA ASP A 265 26.86 6.65 -3.64
C ASP A 265 26.06 7.85 -3.15
N TRP A 266 24.96 8.15 -3.86
CA TRP A 266 24.04 9.23 -3.52
C TRP A 266 22.60 8.76 -3.57
N ILE A 267 21.85 9.12 -2.55
CA ILE A 267 20.40 8.89 -2.50
C ILE A 267 19.75 10.21 -2.10
N GLU A 268 18.98 10.78 -3.02
CA GLU A 268 18.16 11.96 -2.79
C GLU A 268 16.70 11.55 -2.99
N LYS A 269 15.82 11.93 -2.06
CA LYS A 269 14.38 11.84 -2.25
C LYS A 269 13.71 13.09 -1.73
N ILE A 270 12.87 13.69 -2.54
CA ILE A 270 12.05 14.83 -2.19
C ILE A 270 10.60 14.43 -2.40
N ASP A 271 9.79 14.52 -1.35
CA ASP A 271 8.35 14.40 -1.42
C ASP A 271 7.74 15.74 -1.04
N HIS A 272 6.83 16.27 -1.84
CA HIS A 272 6.23 17.59 -1.63
C HIS A 272 4.73 17.56 -1.93
N ARG A 273 3.93 18.15 -1.05
CA ARG A 273 2.48 18.26 -1.20
C ARG A 273 2.03 19.68 -0.90
N LYS A 274 1.18 20.20 -1.78
CA LYS A 274 0.58 21.51 -1.64
C LYS A 274 -0.91 21.44 -1.92
N GLN A 275 -1.72 21.76 -0.92
CA GLN A 275 -3.14 22.03 -1.12
C GLN A 275 -3.28 23.43 -1.74
N ILE A 276 -3.57 23.50 -3.04
CA ILE A 276 -3.71 24.77 -3.76
C ILE A 276 -4.99 25.50 -3.35
N ASN A 277 -6.07 24.74 -3.17
CA ASN A 277 -7.37 25.20 -2.64
C ASN A 277 -8.14 24.01 -2.04
N ALA A 278 -9.36 24.21 -1.55
CA ALA A 278 -10.16 23.14 -0.92
C ALA A 278 -10.33 21.86 -1.78
N ASN A 279 -10.27 21.97 -3.11
CA ASN A 279 -10.53 20.89 -4.03
C ASN A 279 -9.29 20.46 -4.84
N THR A 280 -8.19 21.23 -4.83
CA THR A 280 -7.00 20.98 -5.67
C THR A 280 -5.76 20.68 -4.84
N GLU A 281 -5.11 19.55 -5.12
CA GLU A 281 -3.86 19.11 -4.50
C GLU A 281 -2.77 18.92 -5.57
N LEU A 282 -1.61 19.53 -5.35
CA LEU A 282 -0.38 19.29 -6.11
C LEU A 282 0.55 18.39 -5.31
N LYS A 283 1.10 17.38 -5.97
CA LYS A 283 2.12 16.45 -5.47
C LYS A 283 3.33 16.51 -6.37
N PHE A 284 4.52 16.61 -5.79
CA PHE A 284 5.78 16.47 -6.48
C PHE A 284 6.63 15.48 -5.71
N ASN A 285 7.16 14.49 -6.41
CA ASN A 285 8.10 13.54 -5.84
C ASN A 285 9.32 13.46 -6.78
N GLN A 286 10.52 13.46 -6.23
CA GLN A 286 11.75 13.24 -6.99
C GLN A 286 12.62 12.27 -6.21
N SER A 287 13.25 11.33 -6.90
CA SER A 287 14.20 10.41 -6.29
C SER A 287 15.38 10.17 -7.21
N TYR A 288 16.58 10.43 -6.73
CA TYR A 288 17.82 9.97 -7.34
C TYR A 288 18.43 8.89 -6.45
N VAL A 289 18.77 7.73 -7.03
CA VAL A 289 19.32 6.60 -6.28
C VAL A 289 20.49 6.02 -7.07
N SER A 290 21.68 6.19 -6.54
CA SER A 290 22.91 5.54 -6.99
C SER A 290 23.50 4.77 -5.81
N THR A 291 23.30 3.45 -5.81
CA THR A 291 23.80 2.57 -4.75
C THR A 291 23.79 1.10 -5.17
N TYR A 292 24.50 0.25 -4.44
CA TYR A 292 24.39 -1.21 -4.61
C TYR A 292 23.10 -1.74 -3.95
N ARG A 293 22.56 -2.87 -4.40
CA ARG A 293 21.45 -3.58 -3.74
C ARG A 293 21.83 -5.04 -3.61
N ILE A 294 21.71 -5.62 -2.41
CA ILE A 294 22.08 -7.02 -2.21
C ILE A 294 20.81 -7.88 -2.38
N PRO A 295 20.81 -8.91 -3.26
CA PRO A 295 21.86 -9.34 -4.18
C PRO A 295 21.69 -8.80 -5.61
N ALA A 296 20.78 -7.85 -5.84
CA ALA A 296 20.39 -7.37 -7.17
C ALA A 296 21.48 -6.64 -7.97
N GLY A 297 22.56 -6.18 -7.33
CA GLY A 297 23.64 -5.43 -7.96
C GLY A 297 23.43 -3.90 -7.89
N ARG A 298 24.27 -3.16 -8.62
CA ARG A 298 24.29 -1.70 -8.59
C ARG A 298 23.16 -1.11 -9.45
N ILE A 299 22.52 -0.09 -8.91
CA ILE A 299 21.50 0.68 -9.61
C ILE A 299 21.89 2.15 -9.67
N GLU A 300 21.51 2.81 -10.76
CA GLU A 300 21.61 4.26 -10.89
C GLU A 300 20.36 4.77 -11.61
N GLN A 301 19.44 5.36 -10.85
CA GLN A 301 18.12 5.71 -11.34
C GLN A 301 17.71 7.10 -10.86
N THR A 302 17.09 7.88 -11.76
CA THR A 302 16.40 9.12 -11.42
C THR A 302 14.92 8.97 -11.75
N ALA A 303 14.04 9.24 -10.80
CA ALA A 303 12.60 9.28 -11.02
C ALA A 303 12.02 10.63 -10.58
N VAL A 304 11.06 11.14 -11.35
CA VAL A 304 10.34 12.38 -11.04
C VAL A 304 8.86 12.15 -11.29
N GLY A 305 8.02 12.48 -10.30
CA GLY A 305 6.57 12.42 -10.37
C GLY A 305 5.97 13.79 -10.08
N LEU A 306 5.04 14.23 -10.94
CA LEU A 306 4.23 15.43 -10.77
C LEU A 306 2.76 15.03 -10.87
N GLY A 307 1.98 15.27 -9.82
CA GLY A 307 0.57 14.93 -9.75
C GLY A 307 -0.27 16.16 -9.41
N LEU A 308 -1.29 16.46 -10.21
CA LEU A 308 -2.28 17.49 -9.93
C LEU A 308 -3.66 16.86 -9.88
N ASN A 309 -4.29 16.90 -8.71
CA ASN A 309 -5.59 16.29 -8.48
C ASN A 309 -6.61 17.35 -8.12
N TYR A 310 -7.82 17.23 -8.68
CA TYR A 310 -8.98 18.04 -8.34
C TYR A 310 -10.14 17.13 -7.96
N ALA A 311 -10.81 17.43 -6.85
CA ALA A 311 -11.94 16.67 -6.35
C ALA A 311 -13.06 17.59 -5.85
N ALA A 312 -14.13 17.70 -6.63
CA ALA A 312 -15.40 18.32 -6.25
C ALA A 312 -16.56 17.49 -6.85
N ALA A 313 -17.60 18.16 -7.40
CA ALA A 313 -18.64 17.49 -8.18
C ALA A 313 -18.08 16.78 -9.43
N GLU A 314 -17.03 17.37 -10.02
CA GLU A 314 -16.17 16.69 -10.98
C GLU A 314 -14.86 16.29 -10.30
N ARG A 315 -14.27 15.19 -10.75
CA ARG A 315 -12.94 14.74 -10.29
C ARG A 315 -12.03 14.59 -11.49
N TRP A 316 -10.82 15.11 -11.40
CA TRP A 316 -9.79 14.85 -12.41
C TRP A 316 -8.41 14.78 -11.78
N GLY A 317 -7.51 14.06 -12.43
CA GLY A 317 -6.12 13.91 -12.02
C GLY A 317 -5.21 13.89 -13.23
N LEU A 318 -4.12 14.67 -13.17
CA LEU A 318 -3.05 14.70 -14.14
C LEU A 318 -1.77 14.23 -13.46
N ASN A 319 -1.16 13.16 -13.95
CA ASN A 319 0.08 12.62 -13.42
C ASN A 319 1.13 12.52 -14.53
N PHE A 320 2.28 13.12 -14.31
CA PHE A 320 3.47 12.99 -15.14
C PHE A 320 4.55 12.26 -14.36
N ASN A 321 5.10 11.18 -14.91
CA ASN A 321 6.18 10.42 -14.28
C ASN A 321 7.31 10.20 -15.28
N LEU A 322 8.53 10.49 -14.85
CA LEU A 322 9.78 10.22 -15.55
C LEU A 322 10.56 9.18 -14.76
N LEU A 323 11.18 8.25 -15.48
CA LEU A 323 12.20 7.34 -14.96
C LEU A 323 13.37 7.35 -15.95
N ASP A 324 14.57 7.57 -15.45
CA ASP A 324 15.84 7.45 -16.14
C ASP A 324 16.63 6.34 -15.42
N ASP A 325 16.79 5.18 -16.06
CA ASP A 325 17.55 4.05 -15.53
C ASP A 325 18.84 3.85 -16.32
N ARG A 326 19.94 4.35 -15.75
CA ARG A 326 21.25 4.35 -16.39
C ARG A 326 21.93 2.98 -16.29
N ALA A 327 21.61 2.20 -15.27
CA ALA A 327 22.11 0.83 -15.16
C ALA A 327 21.50 -0.07 -16.25
N SER A 328 20.24 0.15 -16.59
CA SER A 328 19.52 -0.57 -17.64
C SER A 328 19.54 0.14 -19.02
N ASN A 329 20.19 1.30 -19.13
CA ASN A 329 20.31 2.13 -20.34
C ASN A 329 18.97 2.49 -21.02
N TYR A 330 17.94 2.86 -20.26
CA TYR A 330 16.67 3.32 -20.84
C TYR A 330 16.02 4.43 -20.01
N ALA A 331 15.18 5.22 -20.66
CA ALA A 331 14.31 6.18 -19.99
C ALA A 331 12.86 5.99 -20.41
N ARG A 332 11.94 6.35 -19.51
CA ARG A 332 10.50 6.26 -19.69
C ARG A 332 9.80 7.51 -19.19
N TYR A 333 8.93 8.08 -20.02
CA TYR A 333 8.00 9.15 -19.65
C TYR A 333 6.57 8.62 -19.72
N ASN A 334 5.80 8.88 -18.67
CA ASN A 334 4.39 8.51 -18.57
C ASN A 334 3.59 9.77 -18.27
N LEU A 335 2.49 9.95 -18.99
CA LEU A 335 1.48 10.95 -18.69
C LEU A 335 0.14 10.24 -18.57
N THR A 336 -0.59 10.52 -17.50
CA THR A 336 -1.93 9.97 -17.28
C THR A 336 -2.86 11.10 -16.90
N PHE A 337 -3.98 11.21 -17.62
CA PHE A 337 -5.05 12.13 -17.30
C PHE A 337 -6.35 11.35 -17.15
N ASN A 338 -6.98 11.45 -15.98
CA ASN A 338 -8.27 10.82 -15.71
C ASN A 338 -9.25 11.92 -15.32
N ARG A 339 -10.47 11.89 -15.85
CA ARG A 339 -11.57 12.78 -15.48
C ARG A 339 -12.85 11.98 -15.36
N SER A 340 -13.58 12.20 -14.27
CA SER A 340 -14.94 11.69 -14.06
C SER A 340 -15.86 12.85 -13.74
N ALA A 341 -16.92 13.01 -14.52
CA ALA A 341 -17.91 14.07 -14.35
C ALA A 341 -19.31 13.51 -14.68
N GLY A 342 -20.25 13.64 -13.74
CA GLY A 342 -21.59 13.08 -13.90
C GLY A 342 -21.56 11.57 -14.17
N ARG A 343 -22.18 11.13 -15.28
CA ARG A 343 -22.20 9.74 -15.75
C ARG A 343 -21.18 9.48 -16.87
N GLY A 344 -20.10 10.27 -16.89
CA GLY A 344 -19.05 10.22 -17.90
C GLY A 344 -17.66 10.07 -17.30
N SER A 345 -16.77 9.41 -18.05
CA SER A 345 -15.36 9.26 -17.73
C SER A 345 -14.49 9.39 -18.96
N LEU A 346 -13.34 10.03 -18.81
CA LEU A 346 -12.29 10.19 -19.80
C LEU A 346 -10.97 9.76 -19.18
N ASN A 347 -10.27 8.84 -19.81
CA ASN A 347 -8.94 8.39 -19.41
C ASN A 347 -8.01 8.53 -20.61
N TYR A 348 -6.88 9.19 -20.41
CA TYR A 348 -5.82 9.34 -21.38
C TYR A 348 -4.52 8.83 -20.76
N TYR A 349 -3.87 7.91 -21.45
CA TYR A 349 -2.58 7.36 -21.09
C TYR A 349 -1.60 7.62 -22.25
N TYR A 350 -0.41 8.10 -21.91
CA TYR A 350 0.70 8.27 -22.83
C TYR A 350 1.94 7.68 -22.17
N ASN A 351 2.65 6.83 -22.90
CA ASN A 351 3.92 6.26 -22.49
C ASN A 351 4.91 6.39 -23.64
N TYR A 352 6.12 6.79 -23.29
CA TYR A 352 7.23 7.00 -24.19
C TYR A 352 8.48 6.41 -23.55
N GLU A 353 9.01 5.35 -24.12
CA GLU A 353 10.15 4.61 -23.61
C GLU A 353 11.20 4.47 -24.69
N PHE A 354 12.47 4.65 -24.34
CA PHE A 354 13.56 4.63 -25.31
C PHE A 354 14.87 4.15 -24.69
N GLY A 355 15.63 3.41 -25.49
CA GLY A 355 17.01 3.05 -25.16
C GLY A 355 17.93 4.26 -25.28
N GLN A 356 18.86 4.39 -24.35
CA GLN A 356 19.86 5.47 -24.32
C GLN A 356 21.20 5.07 -24.98
N SER A 357 21.38 3.77 -25.25
CA SER A 357 22.57 3.22 -25.92
C SER A 357 22.20 2.66 -27.28
N ASP A 358 23.15 2.67 -28.22
CA ASP A 358 22.93 2.10 -29.54
C ASP A 358 22.81 0.56 -29.53
N PRO A 359 21.85 -0.02 -30.28
CA PRO A 359 20.84 0.66 -31.09
C PRO A 359 19.73 1.28 -30.22
N ALA A 360 19.51 2.59 -30.37
CA ALA A 360 18.48 3.32 -29.62
C ALA A 360 17.08 2.96 -30.13
N TRP A 361 16.46 1.98 -29.49
CA TRP A 361 15.07 1.61 -29.74
C TRP A 361 14.11 2.62 -29.12
N LEU A 362 12.90 2.67 -29.66
CA LEU A 362 11.84 3.57 -29.22
C LEU A 362 10.51 2.84 -29.14
N ARG A 363 9.72 3.11 -28.10
CA ARG A 363 8.34 2.64 -27.96
C ARG A 363 7.47 3.79 -27.48
N LYS A 364 6.43 4.11 -28.22
CA LYS A 364 5.38 5.06 -27.83
C LYS A 364 4.04 4.34 -27.82
N SER A 365 3.26 4.53 -26.78
CA SER A 365 1.88 4.08 -26.75
C SER A 365 0.99 5.17 -26.19
N GLN A 366 -0.15 5.41 -26.83
CA GLN A 366 -1.19 6.26 -26.29
C GLN A 366 -2.50 5.50 -26.26
N ARG A 367 -3.32 5.77 -25.26
CA ARG A 367 -4.69 5.26 -25.18
C ARG A 367 -5.60 6.37 -24.69
N LEU A 368 -6.60 6.69 -25.49
CA LEU A 368 -7.71 7.53 -25.11
C LEU A 368 -8.94 6.64 -24.94
N SER A 369 -9.53 6.62 -23.76
CA SER A 369 -10.77 5.90 -23.48
C SER A 369 -11.80 6.87 -22.91
N PHE A 370 -12.94 6.98 -23.58
CA PHE A 370 -14.06 7.82 -23.17
C PHE A 370 -15.32 6.97 -23.06
N ASN A 371 -16.06 7.14 -21.97
CA ASN A 371 -17.33 6.46 -21.74
C ASN A 371 -18.31 7.49 -21.19
N GLN A 372 -19.49 7.55 -21.79
CA GLN A 372 -20.55 8.47 -21.41
C GLN A 372 -21.90 7.77 -21.52
N GLN A 373 -22.62 7.73 -20.40
CA GLN A 373 -24.03 7.41 -20.43
C GLN A 373 -24.80 8.60 -21.01
N LEU A 374 -25.32 8.47 -22.23
CA LEU A 374 -26.06 9.52 -22.94
C LEU A 374 -27.51 9.63 -22.43
N SER A 375 -28.08 8.53 -21.95
CA SER A 375 -29.39 8.45 -21.30
C SER A 375 -29.49 7.22 -20.39
N ASP A 376 -30.60 7.02 -19.66
CA ASP A 376 -30.83 5.80 -18.87
C ASP A 376 -30.81 4.50 -19.71
N ARG A 377 -30.92 4.63 -21.04
CA ARG A 377 -30.99 3.50 -21.98
C ARG A 377 -29.79 3.37 -22.89
N ILE A 378 -29.02 4.44 -23.11
CA ILE A 378 -27.97 4.49 -24.13
C ILE A 378 -26.62 4.84 -23.48
N ASN A 379 -25.62 4.01 -23.75
CA ASN A 379 -24.24 4.23 -23.38
C ASN A 379 -23.36 4.36 -24.63
N PHE A 380 -22.52 5.39 -24.67
CA PHE A 380 -21.49 5.58 -25.69
C PHE A 380 -20.12 5.32 -25.08
N ALA A 381 -19.31 4.53 -25.77
CA ALA A 381 -17.91 4.33 -25.43
C ALA A 381 -17.04 4.45 -26.68
N THR A 382 -15.86 5.03 -26.52
CA THR A 382 -14.82 5.01 -27.56
C THR A 382 -13.47 4.74 -26.92
N THR A 383 -12.65 3.97 -27.61
CA THR A 383 -11.24 3.77 -27.25
C THR A 383 -10.40 3.91 -28.50
N THR A 384 -9.35 4.73 -28.43
CA THR A 384 -8.39 4.87 -29.52
C THR A 384 -7.01 4.59 -28.96
N ASN A 385 -6.35 3.58 -29.54
CA ASN A 385 -4.96 3.28 -29.23
C ASN A 385 -4.05 3.82 -30.33
N TYR A 386 -2.90 4.35 -29.97
CA TYR A 386 -1.80 4.64 -30.88
C TYR A 386 -0.57 3.87 -30.41
N TYR A 387 0.14 3.26 -31.34
CA TYR A 387 1.37 2.54 -31.08
C TYR A 387 2.43 2.95 -32.08
N HIS A 388 3.65 3.18 -31.60
CA HIS A 388 4.82 3.38 -32.41
C HIS A 388 6.00 2.63 -31.81
N SER A 389 6.71 1.83 -32.61
CA SER A 389 7.87 1.06 -32.14
C SER A 389 8.95 1.01 -33.21
N THR A 390 10.20 1.29 -32.85
CA THR A 390 11.37 1.13 -33.71
C THR A 390 12.44 0.31 -32.98
N ALA A 391 13.17 -0.55 -33.72
CA ALA A 391 14.25 -1.36 -33.15
C ALA A 391 15.57 -0.58 -33.05
N GLY A 392 15.77 0.42 -33.91
CA GLY A 392 16.85 1.39 -33.84
C GLY A 392 16.44 2.76 -34.39
N ALA A 393 17.29 3.76 -34.15
CA ALA A 393 17.10 5.11 -34.67
C ALA A 393 17.17 5.11 -36.21
N GLY A 394 16.14 5.65 -36.86
CA GLY A 394 16.05 5.72 -38.32
C GLY A 394 15.32 4.53 -38.98
N ASP A 395 14.98 3.48 -38.22
CA ASP A 395 14.17 2.38 -38.74
C ASP A 395 12.77 2.85 -39.14
N SER A 396 12.19 2.21 -40.17
CA SER A 396 10.82 2.50 -40.60
C SER A 396 9.77 2.20 -39.54
N GLY A 397 10.11 1.31 -38.58
CA GLY A 397 9.30 0.95 -37.41
C GLY A 397 7.88 0.49 -37.72
N GLU A 398 7.11 0.29 -36.66
CA GLU A 398 5.65 0.19 -36.70
C GLU A 398 5.05 1.50 -36.22
N GLU A 399 3.99 1.99 -36.86
CA GLU A 399 3.24 3.16 -36.39
C GLU A 399 1.77 3.08 -36.83
N LYS A 400 0.86 2.94 -35.88
CA LYS A 400 -0.57 2.70 -36.15
C LYS A 400 -1.48 3.36 -35.14
N VAL A 401 -2.72 3.64 -35.57
CA VAL A 401 -3.84 4.07 -34.75
C VAL A 401 -4.99 3.07 -34.91
N GLU A 402 -5.59 2.66 -33.79
CA GLU A 402 -6.69 1.70 -33.73
C GLU A 402 -7.89 2.33 -32.97
N PRO A 403 -8.77 3.07 -33.67
CA PRO A 403 -10.00 3.58 -33.07
C PRO A 403 -11.07 2.50 -32.95
N GLN A 404 -11.86 2.61 -31.89
CA GLN A 404 -13.06 1.81 -31.65
C GLN A 404 -14.17 2.72 -31.11
N ILE A 405 -15.37 2.52 -31.63
CA ILE A 405 -16.61 3.19 -31.21
C ILE A 405 -17.64 2.12 -30.88
N GLU A 406 -18.37 2.32 -29.78
CA GLU A 406 -19.44 1.43 -29.35
C GLU A 406 -20.61 2.23 -28.78
N PHE A 407 -21.81 1.92 -29.24
CA PHE A 407 -23.06 2.35 -28.62
C PHE A 407 -23.83 1.12 -28.17
N ASN A 408 -24.22 1.09 -26.91
CA ASN A 408 -25.10 0.07 -26.36
C ASN A 408 -26.41 0.72 -25.96
N GLY A 409 -27.54 0.16 -26.42
CA GLY A 409 -28.86 0.64 -26.08
C GLY A 409 -29.79 -0.46 -25.59
N ARG A 410 -30.75 -0.09 -24.75
CA ARG A 410 -31.81 -0.99 -24.28
C ARG A 410 -33.18 -0.35 -24.42
N GLU A 411 -34.04 -0.99 -25.20
CA GLU A 411 -35.46 -0.68 -25.33
C GLU A 411 -36.31 -1.68 -24.51
N PRO A 412 -37.61 -1.41 -24.29
CA PRO A 412 -38.46 -2.29 -23.49
C PRO A 412 -38.49 -3.75 -23.96
N ASN A 413 -38.39 -3.99 -25.27
CA ASN A 413 -38.55 -5.31 -25.88
C ASN A 413 -37.27 -5.89 -26.50
N TYR A 414 -36.19 -5.12 -26.57
CA TYR A 414 -34.93 -5.54 -27.19
C TYR A 414 -33.75 -4.69 -26.71
N SER A 415 -32.54 -5.24 -26.78
CA SER A 415 -31.29 -4.47 -26.69
C SER A 415 -30.62 -4.39 -28.05
N TRP A 416 -29.80 -3.36 -28.26
CA TRP A 416 -29.04 -3.19 -29.48
C TRP A 416 -27.61 -2.74 -29.19
N ARG A 417 -26.70 -3.11 -30.09
CA ARG A 417 -25.28 -2.74 -30.05
C ARG A 417 -24.84 -2.27 -31.42
N TYR A 418 -24.24 -1.09 -31.50
CA TYR A 418 -23.50 -0.61 -32.67
C TYR A 418 -22.02 -0.63 -32.29
N SER A 419 -21.18 -1.24 -33.11
CA SER A 419 -19.73 -1.22 -32.91
C SER A 419 -18.99 -1.00 -34.22
N GLU A 420 -17.95 -0.19 -34.18
CA GLU A 420 -17.12 0.15 -35.33
C GLU A 420 -15.67 0.20 -34.88
N ASN A 421 -14.76 -0.36 -35.67
CA ASN A 421 -13.33 -0.28 -35.43
C ASN A 421 -12.57 -0.35 -36.74
N TRP A 422 -11.44 0.34 -36.79
CA TRP A 422 -10.58 0.34 -37.98
C TRP A 422 -9.12 0.55 -37.59
N LEU A 423 -8.22 0.31 -38.53
CA LEU A 423 -6.79 0.51 -38.35
C LEU A 423 -6.31 1.57 -39.35
N VAL A 424 -5.59 2.56 -38.84
CA VAL A 424 -4.87 3.55 -39.65
C VAL A 424 -3.39 3.28 -39.51
N ASP A 425 -2.76 2.75 -40.56
CA ASP A 425 -1.31 2.63 -40.67
C ASP A 425 -0.74 3.97 -41.14
N LEU A 426 0.02 4.64 -40.28
CA LEU A 426 0.55 5.98 -40.55
C LEU A 426 1.81 5.95 -41.42
N ARG A 427 2.34 4.77 -41.77
CA ARG A 427 3.60 4.60 -42.52
C ARG A 427 3.40 4.10 -43.96
N GLN A 428 2.15 3.88 -44.40
CA GLN A 428 1.84 3.35 -45.74
C GLN A 428 2.52 4.11 -46.90
N ASN A 429 2.76 5.41 -46.76
CA ASN A 429 3.41 6.21 -47.81
C ASN A 429 4.89 5.87 -48.03
N ASN A 430 5.55 5.20 -47.08
CA ASN A 430 6.98 4.87 -47.17
C ASN A 430 7.26 3.47 -47.76
N TYR A 431 6.22 2.64 -47.95
CA TYR A 431 6.33 1.30 -48.53
C TYR A 431 5.03 0.93 -49.26
N PRO A 432 4.90 1.26 -50.56
CA PRO A 432 3.77 0.81 -51.35
C PRO A 432 3.91 -0.70 -51.59
N GLY A 433 3.11 -1.52 -50.89
CA GLY A 433 2.92 -2.92 -51.29
C GLY A 433 2.75 -3.99 -50.20
N ALA A 434 2.84 -3.69 -48.90
CA ALA A 434 2.57 -4.71 -47.88
C ALA A 434 2.03 -4.08 -46.58
N SER A 435 0.72 -4.14 -46.35
CA SER A 435 0.19 -4.04 -45.00
C SER A 435 0.80 -5.19 -44.20
N ARG A 436 1.71 -4.91 -43.25
CA ARG A 436 2.37 -5.95 -42.44
C ARG A 436 1.47 -6.49 -41.32
N TYR A 437 0.36 -5.80 -41.04
CA TYR A 437 -0.44 -6.06 -39.85
C TYR A 437 -1.63 -6.94 -40.17
N GLU A 438 -1.79 -8.00 -39.39
CA GLU A 438 -3.06 -8.69 -39.28
C GLU A 438 -4.03 -7.83 -38.47
N HIS A 439 -5.22 -7.59 -38.99
CA HIS A 439 -6.25 -6.82 -38.32
C HIS A 439 -7.65 -7.16 -38.83
N LEU A 440 -8.63 -6.87 -37.98
CA LEU A 440 -10.05 -7.02 -38.27
C LEU A 440 -10.76 -5.69 -38.02
N GLU A 441 -11.36 -5.15 -39.06
CA GLU A 441 -12.16 -3.93 -39.02
C GLU A 441 -13.65 -4.26 -39.17
N LYS A 442 -14.48 -3.49 -38.48
CA LYS A 442 -15.95 -3.53 -38.53
C LYS A 442 -16.45 -2.16 -38.98
N HIS A 443 -17.22 -2.12 -40.06
CA HIS A 443 -17.66 -0.90 -40.75
C HIS A 443 -19.18 -0.87 -41.05
N PRO A 444 -20.07 -0.60 -40.08
CA PRO A 444 -20.04 -1.01 -38.68
C PRO A 444 -20.60 -2.45 -38.52
N GLU A 445 -20.59 -2.97 -37.29
CA GLU A 445 -21.38 -4.14 -36.83
C GLU A 445 -22.54 -3.65 -35.96
N ILE A 446 -23.77 -4.02 -36.33
CA ILE A 446 -25.01 -3.73 -35.61
C ILE A 446 -25.62 -5.05 -35.17
N GLU A 447 -25.95 -5.16 -33.89
CA GLU A 447 -26.65 -6.31 -33.31
C GLU A 447 -27.94 -5.86 -32.63
N ILE A 448 -29.01 -6.63 -32.80
CA ILE A 448 -30.30 -6.46 -32.13
C ILE A 448 -30.66 -7.78 -31.47
N ALA A 449 -30.88 -7.75 -30.16
CA ALA A 449 -31.25 -8.90 -29.36
C ALA A 449 -32.61 -8.64 -28.69
N PRO A 450 -33.73 -9.13 -29.27
CA PRO A 450 -35.02 -9.15 -28.59
C PRO A 450 -34.94 -9.82 -27.21
N ASN A 451 -35.80 -9.40 -26.29
CA ASN A 451 -35.96 -10.07 -25.01
C ASN A 451 -36.33 -11.54 -25.22
N SER A 452 -35.91 -12.40 -24.29
CA SER A 452 -36.27 -13.81 -24.37
C SER A 452 -37.79 -14.01 -24.32
N VAL A 453 -38.31 -14.84 -25.20
CA VAL A 453 -39.73 -15.19 -25.30
C VAL A 453 -39.93 -16.59 -24.71
N ASP A 454 -40.79 -16.73 -23.71
CA ASP A 454 -41.19 -18.05 -23.19
C ASP A 454 -42.30 -18.66 -24.05
N LEU A 455 -41.97 -19.74 -24.77
CA LEU A 455 -42.90 -20.48 -25.63
C LEU A 455 -43.54 -21.67 -24.89
N LYS A 456 -43.49 -21.70 -23.56
CA LYS A 456 -43.95 -22.78 -22.65
C LYS A 456 -43.15 -24.08 -22.74
N LEU A 457 -42.74 -24.50 -23.93
CA LEU A 457 -41.85 -25.65 -24.16
C LEU A 457 -40.39 -25.29 -23.88
N PHE A 458 -39.96 -24.08 -24.26
CA PHE A 458 -38.62 -23.54 -24.05
C PHE A 458 -38.68 -22.00 -24.12
N SER A 459 -37.67 -21.36 -23.55
CA SER A 459 -37.40 -19.94 -23.72
C SER A 459 -36.51 -19.74 -24.93
N LEU A 460 -36.93 -18.90 -25.87
CA LEU A 460 -36.18 -18.56 -27.07
C LEU A 460 -35.52 -17.19 -26.89
N GLN A 461 -34.21 -17.12 -27.11
CA GLN A 461 -33.48 -15.86 -27.23
C GLN A 461 -32.93 -15.75 -28.65
N SER A 462 -33.26 -14.65 -29.32
CA SER A 462 -32.81 -14.38 -30.68
C SER A 462 -31.81 -13.22 -30.70
N ILE A 463 -30.82 -13.28 -31.58
CA ILE A 463 -29.89 -12.18 -31.87
C ILE A 463 -29.74 -12.07 -33.37
N PHE A 464 -29.96 -10.87 -33.91
CA PHE A 464 -29.79 -10.57 -35.33
C PHE A 464 -28.65 -9.57 -35.47
N GLY A 465 -27.66 -9.90 -36.28
CA GLY A 465 -26.49 -9.08 -36.52
C GLY A 465 -26.32 -8.78 -38.01
N TYR A 466 -25.86 -7.58 -38.32
CA TYR A 466 -25.36 -7.20 -39.63
C TYR A 466 -24.03 -6.47 -39.44
N GLY A 467 -23.03 -6.77 -40.26
CA GLY A 467 -21.88 -5.88 -40.34
C GLY A 467 -21.10 -6.03 -41.62
N TYR A 468 -20.31 -5.02 -41.94
CA TYR A 468 -19.33 -5.08 -43.03
C TYR A 468 -17.94 -5.22 -42.42
N TYR A 469 -17.21 -6.25 -42.82
CA TYR A 469 -15.91 -6.58 -42.23
C TYR A 469 -14.83 -6.43 -43.26
N ARG A 470 -13.66 -5.96 -42.84
CA ARG A 470 -12.41 -6.05 -43.59
C ARG A 470 -11.39 -6.80 -42.74
N GLU A 471 -10.89 -7.91 -43.27
CA GLU A 471 -9.89 -8.74 -42.64
C GLU A 471 -8.61 -8.69 -43.47
N VAL A 472 -7.51 -8.29 -42.84
CA VAL A 472 -6.17 -8.48 -43.38
C VAL A 472 -5.49 -9.56 -42.56
N LYS A 473 -5.04 -10.63 -43.21
CA LYS A 473 -4.37 -11.75 -42.53
C LYS A 473 -3.22 -12.30 -43.35
N ASN A 474 -2.12 -12.71 -42.69
CA ASN A 474 -1.02 -13.36 -43.37
C ASN A 474 -1.44 -14.77 -43.81
N VAL A 475 -1.23 -15.06 -45.08
CA VAL A 475 -1.49 -16.38 -45.68
C VAL A 475 -0.19 -16.80 -46.37
N PRO A 476 0.68 -17.59 -45.71
CA PRO A 476 1.97 -17.99 -46.27
C PRO A 476 1.87 -18.61 -47.66
N GLU A 477 0.79 -19.34 -47.93
CA GLU A 477 0.50 -19.98 -49.22
C GLU A 477 0.28 -18.99 -50.36
N LEU A 478 -0.15 -17.75 -50.06
CA LEU A 478 -0.29 -16.65 -51.01
C LEU A 478 0.97 -15.78 -51.11
N GLY A 479 2.02 -16.11 -50.36
CA GLY A 479 3.26 -15.32 -50.30
C GLY A 479 3.10 -13.94 -49.65
N GLY A 480 2.02 -13.70 -48.90
CA GLY A 480 1.74 -12.38 -48.30
C GLY A 480 0.40 -12.29 -47.54
N ASN A 481 -0.03 -11.05 -47.28
CA ASN A 481 -1.29 -10.79 -46.58
C ASN A 481 -2.47 -10.80 -47.57
N ARG A 482 -3.55 -11.52 -47.23
CA ARG A 482 -4.84 -11.42 -47.89
C ARG A 482 -5.63 -10.28 -47.26
N ASP A 483 -5.99 -9.28 -48.06
CA ASP A 483 -6.91 -8.19 -47.69
C ASP A 483 -8.28 -8.50 -48.29
N TYR A 484 -9.29 -8.69 -47.44
CA TYR A 484 -10.59 -9.17 -47.86
C TYR A 484 -11.72 -8.49 -47.11
N SER A 485 -12.72 -7.99 -47.84
CA SER A 485 -13.88 -7.30 -47.27
C SER A 485 -15.20 -7.88 -47.76
N ALA A 486 -16.15 -8.07 -46.85
CA ALA A 486 -17.50 -8.52 -47.18
C ALA A 486 -18.52 -8.16 -46.09
N ALA A 487 -19.77 -8.01 -46.50
CA ALA A 487 -20.90 -7.98 -45.57
C ALA A 487 -21.15 -9.37 -44.96
N ARG A 488 -21.57 -9.40 -43.71
CA ARG A 488 -22.00 -10.60 -42.97
C ARG A 488 -23.31 -10.32 -42.25
N TYR A 489 -24.29 -11.18 -42.45
CA TYR A 489 -25.50 -11.26 -41.64
C TYR A 489 -25.39 -12.43 -40.69
N ARG A 490 -25.80 -12.24 -39.44
CA ARG A 490 -25.82 -13.26 -38.40
C ARG A 490 -27.24 -13.39 -37.86
N THR A 491 -27.72 -14.61 -37.76
CA THR A 491 -28.92 -14.93 -36.97
C THR A 491 -28.53 -15.99 -35.94
N THR A 492 -28.71 -15.69 -34.66
CA THR A 492 -28.52 -16.64 -33.56
C THR A 492 -29.87 -16.89 -32.91
N LEU A 493 -30.26 -18.15 -32.81
CA LEU A 493 -31.46 -18.59 -32.09
C LEU A 493 -31.01 -19.55 -30.99
N ASN A 494 -31.22 -19.20 -29.74
CA ASN A 494 -30.91 -20.05 -28.58
C ASN A 494 -32.21 -20.42 -27.86
N ALA A 495 -32.61 -21.67 -27.97
CA ALA A 495 -33.69 -22.27 -27.19
C ALA A 495 -33.12 -22.90 -25.92
N SER A 496 -33.73 -22.64 -24.77
CA SER A 496 -33.34 -23.28 -23.51
C SER A 496 -34.55 -23.64 -22.67
N ARG A 497 -34.48 -24.77 -21.95
CA ARG A 497 -35.52 -25.20 -21.01
C ARG A 497 -34.87 -25.82 -19.79
N SER A 498 -35.16 -25.24 -18.63
CA SER A 498 -34.82 -25.85 -17.34
C SER A 498 -35.99 -26.69 -16.84
N ILE A 499 -35.73 -27.97 -16.59
CA ILE A 499 -36.70 -28.98 -16.16
C ILE A 499 -36.27 -29.43 -14.76
N PRO A 500 -37.06 -29.13 -13.71
CA PRO A 500 -36.84 -29.72 -12.40
C PRO A 500 -37.01 -31.25 -12.48
N ALA A 501 -36.03 -31.99 -11.99
CA ALA A 501 -35.97 -33.45 -11.99
C ALA A 501 -35.59 -33.96 -10.60
N GLY A 502 -36.53 -33.86 -9.65
CA GLY A 502 -36.29 -34.22 -8.25
C GLY A 502 -35.31 -33.25 -7.58
N LEU A 503 -34.15 -33.76 -7.14
CA LEU A 503 -33.06 -32.97 -6.52
C LEU A 503 -32.14 -32.29 -7.54
N SER A 504 -32.44 -32.48 -8.82
CA SER A 504 -31.64 -31.97 -9.93
C SER A 504 -32.45 -30.99 -10.78
N VAL A 505 -31.74 -30.14 -11.52
CA VAL A 505 -32.29 -29.33 -12.60
C VAL A 505 -31.56 -29.73 -13.87
N LEU A 506 -32.32 -30.25 -14.83
CA LEU A 506 -31.84 -30.52 -16.17
C LEU A 506 -32.11 -29.31 -17.05
N THR A 507 -31.06 -28.63 -17.51
CA THR A 507 -31.17 -27.55 -18.50
C THR A 507 -30.78 -28.10 -19.86
N LEU A 508 -31.77 -28.16 -20.76
CA LEU A 508 -31.56 -28.48 -22.16
C LEU A 508 -31.42 -27.18 -22.95
N GLY A 509 -30.44 -27.11 -23.83
CA GLY A 509 -30.21 -25.97 -24.71
C GLY A 509 -29.98 -26.44 -26.14
N ALA A 510 -30.60 -25.77 -27.09
CA ALA A 510 -30.36 -25.94 -28.52
C ALA A 510 -30.14 -24.55 -29.14
N GLY A 511 -29.12 -24.41 -29.95
CA GLY A 511 -28.70 -23.16 -30.57
C GLY A 511 -28.44 -23.35 -32.05
N VAL A 512 -28.89 -22.40 -32.87
CA VAL A 512 -28.53 -22.32 -34.28
C VAL A 512 -27.94 -20.96 -34.53
N ASP A 513 -26.71 -20.91 -35.03
CA ASP A 513 -26.19 -19.73 -35.72
C ASP A 513 -26.25 -19.95 -37.23
N GLN A 514 -26.71 -18.93 -37.94
CA GLN A 514 -26.60 -18.81 -39.38
C GLN A 514 -25.80 -17.54 -39.69
N PHE A 515 -24.75 -17.69 -40.49
CA PHE A 515 -23.99 -16.61 -41.07
C PHE A 515 -24.17 -16.62 -42.58
N LEU A 516 -24.54 -15.48 -43.15
CA LEU A 516 -24.64 -15.27 -44.59
C LEU A 516 -23.64 -14.20 -45.00
N TYR A 517 -22.79 -14.50 -45.97
CA TYR A 517 -21.75 -13.59 -46.42
C TYR A 517 -22.09 -13.01 -47.79
N GLY A 518 -21.69 -11.76 -48.04
CA GLY A 518 -21.92 -11.05 -49.31
C GLY A 518 -21.55 -11.83 -50.60
N PRO A 519 -20.47 -12.62 -50.64
CA PRO A 519 -20.11 -13.43 -51.82
C PRO A 519 -21.03 -14.61 -52.09
N GLY A 520 -21.96 -14.92 -51.18
CA GLY A 520 -22.86 -16.06 -51.27
C GLY A 520 -22.46 -17.27 -50.41
N ASP A 521 -21.29 -17.23 -49.74
CA ASP A 521 -20.93 -18.22 -48.73
C ASP A 521 -21.94 -18.20 -47.57
N GLN A 522 -22.14 -19.36 -46.96
CA GLN A 522 -23.05 -19.55 -45.84
C GLN A 522 -22.41 -20.50 -44.84
N LEU A 523 -22.48 -20.16 -43.55
CA LEU A 523 -22.00 -20.98 -42.45
C LEU A 523 -23.12 -21.18 -41.45
N TYR A 524 -23.34 -22.42 -41.06
CA TYR A 524 -24.31 -22.82 -40.06
C TYR A 524 -23.58 -23.46 -38.90
N ALA A 525 -23.98 -23.14 -37.67
CA ALA A 525 -23.50 -23.82 -36.48
C ALA A 525 -24.68 -24.29 -35.65
N LEU A 526 -24.87 -25.61 -35.58
CA LEU A 526 -25.79 -26.22 -34.63
C LEU A 526 -25.05 -26.44 -33.30
N ARG A 527 -25.69 -26.08 -32.20
CA ARG A 527 -25.21 -26.27 -30.84
C ARG A 527 -26.28 -26.95 -30.03
N GLU A 528 -25.88 -27.92 -29.24
CA GLU A 528 -26.73 -28.65 -28.33
C GLU A 528 -26.00 -28.74 -27.00
N SER A 529 -26.76 -28.60 -25.93
CA SER A 529 -26.23 -28.69 -24.58
C SER A 529 -27.25 -29.35 -23.68
N ALA A 530 -26.77 -30.20 -22.79
CA ALA A 530 -27.54 -30.72 -21.68
C ALA A 530 -26.69 -30.56 -20.42
N SER A 531 -27.17 -29.74 -19.49
CA SER A 531 -26.54 -29.53 -18.20
C SER A 531 -27.42 -30.14 -17.12
N LEU A 532 -26.91 -31.10 -16.36
CA LEU A 532 -27.59 -31.68 -15.21
C LEU A 532 -26.91 -31.18 -13.94
N GLN A 533 -27.56 -30.24 -13.26
CA GLN A 533 -27.11 -29.76 -11.96
C GLN A 533 -27.88 -30.50 -10.86
N THR A 534 -27.18 -31.35 -10.11
CA THR A 534 -27.76 -32.09 -8.98
C THR A 534 -27.31 -31.46 -7.67
N ASN A 535 -28.26 -31.02 -6.85
CA ASN A 535 -28.00 -30.60 -5.46
C ASN A 535 -28.71 -31.61 -4.54
N ALA A 536 -28.16 -32.82 -4.48
CA ALA A 536 -28.81 -33.94 -3.82
C ALA A 536 -29.01 -33.71 -2.31
N THR A 537 -28.03 -33.07 -1.67
CA THR A 537 -27.97 -32.93 -0.21
C THR A 537 -27.14 -31.71 0.19
N SER A 538 -27.00 -31.46 1.50
CA SER A 538 -26.04 -30.50 2.05
C SER A 538 -24.58 -30.96 1.94
N PHE A 539 -24.30 -32.12 1.33
CA PHE A 539 -22.95 -32.68 1.23
C PHE A 539 -22.47 -33.03 -0.18
N PHE A 540 -23.36 -32.99 -1.18
CA PHE A 540 -23.04 -33.42 -2.53
C PHE A 540 -23.70 -32.53 -3.57
N ARG A 541 -22.86 -32.02 -4.47
CA ARG A 541 -23.26 -31.38 -5.71
C ARG A 541 -22.59 -32.07 -6.88
N ASN A 542 -23.34 -32.24 -7.95
CA ASN A 542 -22.83 -32.72 -9.22
C ASN A 542 -23.27 -31.76 -10.33
N ASN A 543 -22.36 -31.51 -11.27
CA ASN A 543 -22.63 -30.75 -12.48
C ASN A 543 -22.09 -31.53 -13.67
N ILE A 544 -22.99 -32.04 -14.50
CA ILE A 544 -22.65 -32.72 -15.75
C ILE A 544 -23.03 -31.80 -16.90
N ASP A 545 -22.07 -31.45 -17.73
CA ASP A 545 -22.25 -30.61 -18.90
C ASP A 545 -21.90 -31.42 -20.14
N LEU A 546 -22.92 -31.83 -20.90
CA LEU A 546 -22.78 -32.36 -22.24
C LEU A 546 -22.91 -31.21 -23.24
N ARG A 547 -21.98 -31.13 -24.17
CA ARG A 547 -22.00 -30.15 -25.25
C ARG A 547 -21.71 -30.86 -26.56
N GLN A 548 -22.55 -30.60 -27.54
CA GLN A 548 -22.40 -31.12 -28.88
C GLN A 548 -22.64 -29.99 -29.86
N GLY A 549 -21.89 -29.98 -30.95
CA GLY A 549 -22.16 -29.07 -32.03
C GLY A 549 -21.42 -29.49 -33.28
N TYR A 550 -21.96 -29.07 -34.40
CA TYR A 550 -21.28 -29.17 -35.67
C TYR A 550 -21.47 -27.87 -36.43
N THR A 551 -20.49 -27.59 -37.27
CA THR A 551 -20.56 -26.49 -38.21
C THR A 551 -20.54 -27.04 -39.62
N ASP A 552 -21.38 -26.46 -40.47
CA ASP A 552 -21.50 -26.84 -41.87
C ASP A 552 -21.54 -25.59 -42.73
N GLY A 553 -20.94 -25.68 -43.92
CA GLY A 553 -20.74 -24.56 -44.82
C GLY A 553 -19.37 -23.88 -44.66
N ASN A 554 -19.25 -22.72 -45.29
CA ASN A 554 -17.98 -22.02 -45.45
C ASN A 554 -18.10 -20.58 -44.97
N THR A 555 -16.96 -20.06 -44.50
CA THR A 555 -16.78 -18.63 -44.26
C THR A 555 -15.63 -18.12 -45.14
N PRO A 556 -15.78 -16.95 -45.77
CA PRO A 556 -14.70 -16.34 -46.52
C PRO A 556 -13.64 -15.69 -45.60
N PHE A 557 -13.93 -15.54 -44.31
CA PHE A 557 -13.07 -14.92 -43.29
C PHE A 557 -12.34 -15.96 -42.43
N PHE A 558 -11.15 -15.63 -41.94
CA PHE A 558 -10.39 -16.47 -41.02
C PHE A 558 -10.80 -16.28 -39.55
N PHE A 559 -11.19 -15.07 -39.13
CA PHE A 559 -11.64 -14.78 -37.77
C PHE A 559 -12.94 -15.51 -37.41
N ASP A 560 -13.75 -15.84 -38.42
CA ASP A 560 -15.06 -16.46 -38.27
C ASP A 560 -15.01 -17.99 -38.49
N LYS A 561 -13.81 -18.55 -38.66
CA LYS A 561 -13.64 -20.02 -38.78
C LYS A 561 -14.00 -20.69 -37.47
N LEU A 562 -15.10 -21.41 -37.49
CA LEU A 562 -15.53 -22.26 -36.39
C LEU A 562 -14.91 -23.66 -36.53
N GLY A 563 -14.71 -24.34 -35.39
CA GLY A 563 -14.32 -25.76 -35.41
C GLY A 563 -15.41 -26.61 -36.06
N THR A 564 -15.02 -27.63 -36.81
CA THR A 564 -15.95 -28.46 -37.64
C THR A 564 -17.01 -29.19 -36.82
N SER A 565 -16.63 -29.68 -35.66
CA SER A 565 -17.55 -30.22 -34.66
C SER A 565 -16.94 -30.05 -33.28
N TYR A 566 -17.73 -30.33 -32.26
CA TYR A 566 -17.28 -30.68 -30.93
C TYR A 566 -18.33 -31.59 -30.33
N HIS A 567 -17.88 -32.54 -29.54
CA HIS A 567 -18.76 -33.40 -28.78
C HIS A 567 -18.00 -33.80 -27.53
N ASP A 568 -18.33 -33.15 -26.42
CA ASP A 568 -17.66 -33.36 -25.16
C ASP A 568 -18.65 -33.41 -23.99
N ILE A 569 -18.36 -34.28 -23.05
CA ILE A 569 -18.99 -34.31 -21.75
C ILE A 569 -17.96 -33.94 -20.69
N ARG A 570 -18.38 -33.11 -19.74
CA ARG A 570 -17.62 -32.80 -18.53
C ARG A 570 -18.47 -33.07 -17.31
N GLU A 571 -17.84 -33.60 -16.29
CA GLU A 571 -18.48 -33.82 -15.00
C GLU A 571 -17.62 -33.21 -13.90
N ARG A 572 -18.27 -32.45 -13.02
CA ARG A 572 -17.71 -31.98 -11.76
C ARG A 572 -18.51 -32.58 -10.62
N LEU A 573 -17.85 -33.41 -9.82
CA LEU A 573 -18.34 -33.87 -8.53
C LEU A 573 -17.80 -32.95 -7.45
N THR A 574 -18.66 -32.50 -6.56
CA THR A 574 -18.27 -31.69 -5.40
C THR A 574 -18.88 -32.30 -4.14
N PHE A 575 -18.03 -32.89 -3.32
CA PHE A 575 -18.37 -33.32 -1.97
C PHE A 575 -17.99 -32.21 -1.02
N TYR A 576 -18.94 -31.72 -0.22
CA TYR A 576 -18.67 -30.61 0.70
C TYR A 576 -19.35 -30.83 2.04
N TYR A 577 -18.94 -30.09 3.06
CA TYR A 577 -19.66 -30.01 4.32
C TYR A 577 -19.39 -28.65 4.94
N LEU A 578 -20.39 -27.77 4.87
CA LEU A 578 -20.26 -26.36 5.26
C LEU A 578 -19.03 -25.73 4.58
N ASP A 579 -18.19 -25.04 5.35
CA ASP A 579 -16.89 -24.48 4.99
C ASP A 579 -15.71 -25.38 5.40
N LYS A 580 -15.98 -26.54 6.03
CA LYS A 580 -14.96 -27.41 6.64
C LYS A 580 -14.35 -28.43 5.70
N PHE A 581 -15.07 -28.81 4.66
CA PHE A 581 -14.63 -29.84 3.72
C PHE A 581 -15.16 -29.49 2.34
N ASN A 582 -14.31 -29.55 1.34
CA ASN A 582 -14.67 -29.37 -0.06
C ASN A 582 -13.71 -30.17 -0.93
N TRP A 583 -14.20 -31.22 -1.56
CA TRP A 583 -13.47 -32.06 -2.49
C TRP A 583 -14.13 -32.00 -3.86
N THR A 584 -13.41 -31.47 -4.84
CA THR A 584 -13.86 -31.42 -6.24
C THR A 584 -13.09 -32.42 -7.08
N ILE A 585 -13.81 -33.15 -7.92
CA ILE A 585 -13.23 -34.02 -8.96
C ILE A 585 -13.84 -33.57 -10.28
N ASP A 586 -12.98 -33.28 -11.24
CA ASP A 586 -13.33 -32.76 -12.56
C ASP A 586 -12.76 -33.70 -13.61
N GLY A 587 -13.58 -34.15 -14.55
CA GLY A 587 -13.13 -34.99 -15.65
C GLY A 587 -14.10 -34.93 -16.82
N GLY A 588 -13.83 -35.72 -17.84
CA GLY A 588 -14.73 -35.79 -18.99
C GLY A 588 -14.12 -36.50 -20.19
N HIS A 589 -14.85 -36.51 -21.28
CA HIS A 589 -14.43 -37.12 -22.52
C HIS A 589 -14.80 -36.23 -23.71
N ASN A 590 -13.87 -36.12 -24.64
CA ASN A 590 -14.06 -35.45 -25.92
C ASN A 590 -14.12 -36.52 -27.02
N TRP A 591 -15.32 -36.82 -27.49
CA TRP A 591 -15.57 -37.83 -28.53
C TRP A 591 -15.02 -37.43 -29.89
N GLN A 592 -14.89 -36.14 -30.18
CA GLN A 592 -14.35 -35.68 -31.45
C GLN A 592 -12.84 -35.93 -31.55
N ALA A 593 -12.11 -35.62 -30.47
CA ALA A 593 -10.69 -35.93 -30.39
C ALA A 593 -10.42 -37.41 -30.06
N ASN A 594 -11.47 -38.14 -29.66
CA ASN A 594 -11.40 -39.47 -29.04
C ASN A 594 -10.38 -39.48 -27.89
N ARG A 595 -10.46 -38.48 -27.02
CA ARG A 595 -9.55 -38.27 -25.89
C ARG A 595 -10.30 -37.93 -24.63
N TYR A 596 -9.84 -38.46 -23.51
CA TYR A 596 -10.29 -38.07 -22.18
C TYR A 596 -9.67 -36.74 -21.78
N TYR A 597 -10.43 -35.94 -21.03
CA TYR A 597 -9.84 -34.84 -20.29
C TYR A 597 -9.07 -35.37 -19.09
N ASP A 598 -8.04 -34.62 -18.69
CA ASP A 598 -7.35 -34.88 -17.43
C ASP A 598 -8.37 -34.90 -16.28
N VAL A 599 -8.25 -35.90 -15.40
CA VAL A 599 -9.05 -35.96 -14.17
C VAL A 599 -8.35 -35.12 -13.13
N MET A 600 -8.87 -33.93 -12.87
CA MET A 600 -8.32 -33.00 -11.87
C MET A 600 -9.05 -33.19 -10.55
N THR A 601 -8.32 -33.09 -9.43
CA THR A 601 -8.89 -33.19 -8.10
C THR A 601 -8.35 -32.09 -7.20
N ASN A 602 -9.22 -31.45 -6.43
CA ASN A 602 -8.87 -30.48 -5.39
C ASN A 602 -9.58 -30.85 -4.09
N LEU A 603 -8.81 -31.12 -3.04
CA LEU A 603 -9.29 -31.40 -1.70
C LEU A 603 -8.91 -30.25 -0.77
N ARG A 604 -9.90 -29.55 -0.24
CA ARG A 604 -9.75 -28.54 0.82
C ARG A 604 -10.42 -29.02 2.10
N VAL A 605 -9.68 -28.99 3.20
CA VAL A 605 -10.12 -29.46 4.51
C VAL A 605 -9.76 -28.40 5.56
N THR A 606 -10.78 -27.80 6.17
CA THR A 606 -10.70 -26.78 7.22
C THR A 606 -11.54 -27.21 8.43
N PRO A 607 -11.14 -28.25 9.18
CA PRO A 607 -11.97 -28.81 10.25
C PRO A 607 -12.27 -27.79 11.36
N ASP A 608 -11.34 -26.84 11.54
CA ASP A 608 -11.35 -25.72 12.46
C ASP A 608 -10.58 -24.54 11.82
N PRO A 609 -10.89 -23.26 12.12
CA PRO A 609 -10.12 -22.12 11.61
C PRO A 609 -8.61 -22.15 11.91
N ARG A 610 -8.17 -22.98 12.88
CA ARG A 610 -6.76 -23.21 13.21
C ARG A 610 -6.06 -24.22 12.28
N ALA A 611 -6.77 -24.95 11.44
CA ALA A 611 -6.17 -25.93 10.55
C ALA A 611 -6.83 -25.85 9.17
N SER A 612 -6.06 -25.58 8.14
CA SER A 612 -6.50 -25.57 6.76
C SER A 612 -5.49 -26.33 5.90
N PHE A 613 -6.00 -27.23 5.08
CA PHE A 613 -5.22 -28.09 4.23
C PHE A 613 -5.81 -28.08 2.82
N ASN A 614 -4.95 -27.94 1.82
CA ASN A 614 -5.36 -27.92 0.42
C ASN A 614 -4.43 -28.82 -0.40
N LEU A 615 -4.99 -29.80 -1.11
CA LEU A 615 -4.29 -30.64 -2.07
C LEU A 615 -4.90 -30.47 -3.45
N THR A 616 -4.07 -30.20 -4.45
CA THR A 616 -4.48 -30.20 -5.85
C THR A 616 -3.57 -31.13 -6.63
N THR A 617 -4.15 -32.04 -7.40
CA THR A 617 -3.42 -32.89 -8.36
C THR A 617 -4.36 -33.30 -9.49
N GLY A 618 -3.87 -34.14 -10.39
CA GLY A 618 -4.70 -34.71 -11.44
C GLY A 618 -4.06 -35.95 -12.07
N TRP A 619 -4.81 -36.61 -12.93
CA TRP A 619 -4.39 -37.76 -13.71
C TRP A 619 -4.61 -37.48 -15.19
N ASP A 620 -3.51 -37.48 -15.93
CA ASP A 620 -3.52 -37.42 -17.38
C ASP A 620 -3.83 -38.83 -17.91
N ILE A 621 -5.09 -39.04 -18.31
CA ILE A 621 -5.57 -40.34 -18.77
C ILE A 621 -4.81 -40.78 -20.03
N GLU A 622 -4.59 -39.85 -20.96
CA GLU A 622 -4.00 -40.12 -22.27
C GLU A 622 -2.52 -40.53 -22.16
N ASN A 623 -1.76 -39.87 -21.30
CA ASN A 623 -0.34 -40.13 -21.11
C ASN A 623 -0.04 -41.04 -19.91
N THR A 624 -1.07 -41.55 -19.22
CA THR A 624 -0.96 -42.43 -18.05
C THR A 624 -0.01 -41.89 -16.98
N ARG A 625 -0.11 -40.59 -16.69
CA ARG A 625 0.81 -39.89 -15.77
C ARG A 625 0.06 -38.98 -14.82
N TYR A 626 0.59 -38.80 -13.62
CA TYR A 626 0.05 -37.83 -12.67
C TYR A 626 0.42 -36.41 -13.08
N LYS A 627 -0.45 -35.44 -12.79
CA LYS A 627 -0.09 -34.03 -12.74
C LYS A 627 0.61 -33.75 -11.41
N MET A 628 1.34 -32.64 -11.37
CA MET A 628 2.06 -32.21 -10.17
C MET A 628 1.09 -32.09 -8.98
N LEU A 629 1.51 -32.61 -7.82
CA LEU A 629 0.83 -32.41 -6.56
C LEU A 629 1.23 -31.06 -5.98
N VAL A 630 0.25 -30.18 -5.78
CA VAL A 630 0.39 -28.93 -5.04
C VAL A 630 -0.29 -29.11 -3.70
N ALA A 631 0.47 -29.03 -2.60
CA ALA A 631 -0.07 -29.15 -1.25
C ALA A 631 0.24 -27.90 -0.43
N GLY A 632 -0.77 -27.41 0.30
CA GLY A 632 -0.66 -26.32 1.25
C GLY A 632 -1.25 -26.74 2.59
N LEU A 633 -0.58 -26.37 3.67
CA LEU A 633 -1.01 -26.58 5.05
C LEU A 633 -0.81 -25.28 5.82
N MET A 634 -1.88 -24.78 6.45
CA MET A 634 -1.84 -23.76 7.48
C MET A 634 -2.32 -24.42 8.77
N LEU A 635 -1.50 -24.37 9.81
CA LEU A 635 -1.78 -25.01 11.08
C LEU A 635 -1.41 -24.05 12.22
N LEU A 636 -2.29 -23.91 13.20
CA LEU A 636 -2.03 -23.27 14.48
C LEU A 636 -2.07 -24.34 15.58
N PRO A 637 -1.00 -25.14 15.77
CA PRO A 637 -1.00 -26.24 16.75
C PRO A 637 -1.25 -25.77 18.17
N ALA A 638 -0.86 -24.53 18.47
CA ALA A 638 -1.05 -23.86 19.75
C ALA A 638 -1.40 -22.39 19.50
N ARG A 639 -1.92 -21.69 20.53
CA ARG A 639 -2.13 -20.23 20.49
C ARG A 639 -0.87 -19.47 20.05
N ASP A 640 0.29 -20.01 20.42
CA ASP A 640 1.58 -19.38 20.26
C ASP A 640 2.43 -19.99 19.15
N TYR A 641 1.84 -20.84 18.30
CA TYR A 641 2.55 -21.41 17.16
C TYR A 641 1.67 -21.40 15.92
N ASN A 642 2.16 -20.79 14.84
CA ASN A 642 1.61 -20.87 13.49
C ASN A 642 2.65 -21.50 12.56
N LEU A 643 2.22 -22.50 11.80
CA LEU A 643 2.99 -23.22 10.80
C LEU A 643 2.28 -23.09 9.45
N GLN A 644 3.03 -22.65 8.44
CA GLN A 644 2.58 -22.66 7.05
C GLN A 644 3.56 -23.50 6.24
N LEU A 645 3.06 -24.48 5.49
CA LEU A 645 3.84 -25.37 4.64
C LEU A 645 3.22 -25.38 3.24
N SER A 646 4.05 -25.22 2.22
CA SER A 646 3.65 -25.27 0.82
C SER A 646 4.64 -26.15 0.06
N ILE A 647 4.16 -27.13 -0.71
CA ILE A 647 5.00 -28.02 -1.51
C ILE A 647 4.43 -28.24 -2.92
N ASN A 648 5.33 -28.39 -3.89
CA ASN A 648 5.02 -28.80 -5.24
C ASN A 648 5.84 -30.06 -5.56
N GLN A 649 5.18 -31.19 -5.75
CA GLN A 649 5.81 -32.48 -5.95
C GLN A 649 5.44 -33.08 -7.30
N ASP A 650 6.44 -33.53 -8.06
CA ASP A 650 6.20 -34.37 -9.22
C ASP A 650 5.95 -35.82 -8.77
N LEU A 651 4.74 -36.28 -9.06
CA LEU A 651 4.29 -37.63 -8.74
C LEU A 651 4.80 -38.69 -9.74
N ASN A 652 5.48 -38.29 -10.82
CA ASN A 652 6.00 -39.20 -11.86
C ASN A 652 7.48 -39.58 -11.70
N GLY A 653 8.11 -39.20 -10.59
CA GLY A 653 9.47 -39.67 -10.25
C GLY A 653 10.52 -38.58 -10.01
N ALA A 654 10.29 -37.32 -10.39
CA ALA A 654 11.22 -36.24 -10.08
C ALA A 654 11.16 -35.77 -8.61
N GLY A 655 10.20 -36.26 -7.83
CA GLY A 655 10.07 -35.97 -6.40
C GLY A 655 9.66 -34.53 -6.12
N LEU A 656 9.96 -34.03 -4.91
CA LEU A 656 9.67 -32.66 -4.51
C LEU A 656 10.45 -31.67 -5.40
N GLN A 657 9.74 -30.75 -6.05
CA GLN A 657 10.33 -29.74 -6.94
C GLN A 657 10.62 -28.44 -6.19
N THR A 658 9.63 -27.97 -5.43
CA THR A 658 9.76 -26.78 -4.58
C THR A 658 9.01 -27.00 -3.29
N GLY A 659 9.45 -26.34 -2.23
CA GLY A 659 8.79 -26.38 -0.94
C GLY A 659 9.18 -25.18 -0.10
N SER A 660 8.29 -24.73 0.76
CA SER A 660 8.57 -23.73 1.77
C SER A 660 7.84 -24.05 3.06
N ALA A 661 8.48 -23.77 4.19
CA ALA A 661 7.88 -23.84 5.51
C ALA A 661 8.15 -22.53 6.26
N LEU A 662 7.13 -21.98 6.90
CA LEU A 662 7.23 -20.81 7.75
C LEU A 662 6.74 -21.18 9.15
N HIS A 663 7.59 -20.95 10.13
CA HIS A 663 7.30 -21.12 11.54
C HIS A 663 7.21 -19.75 12.18
N ASP A 664 6.14 -19.50 12.93
CA ASP A 664 5.91 -18.27 13.67
C ASP A 664 5.48 -18.63 15.10
N LEU A 665 6.39 -18.42 16.05
CA LEU A 665 6.37 -18.96 17.40
C LEU A 665 6.49 -17.84 18.42
N TYR A 666 5.65 -17.85 19.44
CA TYR A 666 5.74 -16.99 20.60
C TYR A 666 6.04 -17.84 21.84
N PHE A 667 6.93 -17.34 22.69
CA PHE A 667 7.13 -17.85 24.04
C PHE A 667 6.76 -16.71 25.00
N LEU A 668 5.90 -17.00 25.99
CA LEU A 668 5.37 -15.98 26.90
C LEU A 668 4.67 -14.84 26.13
N ARG A 669 3.74 -15.20 25.22
CA ARG A 669 3.02 -14.22 24.41
C ARG A 669 2.26 -13.25 25.30
N ASP A 670 2.38 -11.96 25.02
CA ASP A 670 1.74 -10.86 25.75
C ASP A 670 2.20 -10.75 27.22
N GLU A 671 3.27 -11.46 27.60
CA GLU A 671 3.82 -11.51 28.95
C GLU A 671 5.24 -10.91 29.00
N PRO A 672 5.73 -10.47 30.18
CA PRO A 672 7.11 -10.01 30.33
C PRO A 672 8.12 -11.07 29.89
N ASN A 673 9.19 -10.64 29.22
CA ASN A 673 10.24 -11.50 28.66
C ASN A 673 9.80 -12.36 27.45
N GLN A 674 8.74 -11.97 26.75
CA GLN A 674 8.32 -12.58 25.48
C GLN A 674 9.51 -12.84 24.53
N VAL A 675 9.49 -13.99 23.87
CA VAL A 675 10.35 -14.28 22.72
C VAL A 675 9.48 -14.57 21.51
N HIS A 676 9.63 -13.81 20.45
CA HIS A 676 8.98 -14.06 19.17
C HIS A 676 10.02 -14.58 18.18
N LEU A 677 9.89 -15.85 17.78
CA LEU A 677 10.75 -16.53 16.83
C LEU A 677 9.99 -16.75 15.53
N ARG A 678 10.52 -16.25 14.42
CA ARG A 678 10.04 -16.56 13.09
C ARG A 678 11.19 -17.12 12.27
N PHE A 679 11.02 -18.28 11.64
CA PHE A 679 12.03 -18.78 10.70
C PHE A 679 11.39 -19.46 9.50
N SER A 680 12.04 -19.32 8.35
CA SER A 680 11.59 -19.86 7.07
C SER A 680 12.57 -20.91 6.57
N GLN A 681 12.04 -21.94 5.92
CA GLN A 681 12.80 -22.95 5.22
C GLN A 681 12.35 -22.98 3.76
N VAL A 682 13.29 -23.21 2.86
CA VAL A 682 13.01 -23.41 1.43
C VAL A 682 13.68 -24.71 1.01
N TYR A 683 12.95 -25.52 0.26
CA TYR A 683 13.46 -26.76 -0.31
C TYR A 683 14.44 -26.44 -1.44
N ASP A 684 15.65 -26.96 -1.32
CA ASP A 684 16.67 -26.89 -2.35
C ASP A 684 16.65 -28.19 -3.16
N ALA A 685 16.18 -28.10 -4.41
CA ALA A 685 16.06 -29.24 -5.31
C ALA A 685 17.39 -29.90 -5.67
N ALA A 686 18.51 -29.18 -5.62
CA ALA A 686 19.83 -29.75 -5.91
C ALA A 686 20.32 -30.64 -4.76
N THR A 687 20.10 -30.20 -3.52
CA THR A 687 20.51 -30.96 -2.32
C THR A 687 19.43 -31.89 -1.74
N LYS A 688 18.18 -31.77 -2.21
CA LYS A 688 16.99 -32.51 -1.73
C LYS A 688 16.69 -32.31 -0.24
N GLU A 689 17.00 -31.13 0.29
CA GLU A 689 16.83 -30.80 1.71
C GLU A 689 16.12 -29.45 1.87
N PHE A 690 15.38 -29.29 2.97
CA PHE A 690 14.87 -27.99 3.39
C PHE A 690 15.98 -27.22 4.10
N LYS A 691 16.40 -26.11 3.50
CA LYS A 691 17.41 -25.22 4.07
C LYS A 691 16.75 -24.04 4.73
N VAL A 692 17.26 -23.66 5.90
CA VAL A 692 16.84 -22.43 6.56
C VAL A 692 17.20 -21.24 5.67
N ARG A 693 16.20 -20.42 5.35
CA ARG A 693 16.33 -19.27 4.47
C ARG A 693 16.44 -17.98 5.27
N ASP A 694 15.55 -17.76 6.23
CA ASP A 694 15.58 -16.60 7.11
C ASP A 694 15.25 -17.00 8.55
N ILE A 695 15.84 -16.27 9.51
CA ILE A 695 15.55 -16.36 10.94
C ILE A 695 15.31 -14.94 11.46
N MET A 696 14.33 -14.78 12.35
CA MET A 696 14.07 -13.58 13.11
C MET A 696 13.76 -13.96 14.55
N VAL A 697 14.41 -13.30 15.50
CA VAL A 697 14.14 -13.44 16.93
C VAL A 697 13.92 -12.05 17.50
N VAL A 698 12.74 -11.79 18.06
CA VAL A 698 12.47 -10.58 18.84
C VAL A 698 12.41 -10.97 20.31
N LYS A 699 13.29 -10.40 21.11
CA LYS A 699 13.34 -10.59 22.56
C LYS A 699 12.85 -9.34 23.26
N ASP A 700 11.85 -9.52 24.12
CA ASP A 700 11.45 -8.52 25.10
C ASP A 700 12.48 -8.44 26.24
N LEU A 701 13.01 -7.24 26.46
CA LEU A 701 13.96 -6.86 27.50
C LEU A 701 13.35 -5.79 28.42
N HIS A 702 12.06 -5.93 28.75
CA HIS A 702 11.26 -5.05 29.61
C HIS A 702 10.96 -3.67 29.00
N CYS A 703 11.96 -2.80 28.86
CA CYS A 703 11.79 -1.49 28.21
C CYS A 703 12.32 -1.47 26.76
N TRP A 704 13.14 -2.45 26.42
CA TRP A 704 13.74 -2.61 25.11
C TRP A 704 13.19 -3.84 24.41
N GLU A 705 13.26 -3.82 23.09
CA GLU A 705 13.14 -4.98 22.23
C GLU A 705 14.45 -5.15 21.47
N MET A 706 15.00 -6.35 21.50
CA MET A 706 16.12 -6.74 20.66
C MET A 706 15.62 -7.64 19.54
N ARG A 707 15.81 -7.22 18.29
CA ARG A 707 15.49 -8.01 17.10
C ARG A 707 16.77 -8.50 16.46
N PHE A 708 16.99 -9.81 16.45
CA PHE A 708 17.99 -10.48 15.62
C PHE A 708 17.35 -10.92 14.31
N THR A 709 18.04 -10.76 13.19
CA THR A 709 17.66 -11.34 11.91
C THR A 709 18.85 -12.00 11.24
N TYR A 710 18.60 -13.08 10.50
CA TYR A 710 19.56 -13.74 9.61
C TYR A 710 18.87 -14.09 8.29
N SER A 711 19.58 -13.96 7.18
CA SER A 711 19.13 -14.39 5.86
C SER A 711 20.25 -15.07 5.10
N ASP A 712 20.03 -16.33 4.73
CA ASP A 712 20.95 -17.10 3.89
C ASP A 712 20.98 -16.56 2.46
N TYR A 713 19.86 -16.02 1.95
CA TYR A 713 19.80 -15.41 0.61
C TYR A 713 20.66 -14.16 0.50
N ARG A 714 20.68 -13.33 1.55
CA ARG A 714 21.50 -12.10 1.60
C ARG A 714 22.89 -12.32 2.20
N LYS A 715 23.14 -13.51 2.77
CA LYS A 715 24.33 -13.80 3.58
C LYS A 715 24.55 -12.73 4.66
N GLU A 716 23.46 -12.37 5.35
CA GLU A 716 23.44 -11.27 6.30
C GLU A 716 22.88 -11.70 7.65
N TYR A 717 23.45 -11.19 8.74
CA TYR A 717 22.76 -11.09 10.02
C TYR A 717 22.76 -9.67 10.55
N SER A 718 21.75 -9.32 11.36
CA SER A 718 21.66 -8.01 12.00
C SER A 718 20.97 -8.08 13.36
N PHE A 719 21.27 -7.08 14.19
CA PHE A 719 20.64 -6.81 15.47
C PHE A 719 20.09 -5.39 15.44
N VAL A 720 18.86 -5.22 15.90
CA VAL A 720 18.21 -3.92 16.08
C VAL A 720 17.73 -3.82 17.51
N PHE A 721 18.06 -2.72 18.18
CA PHE A 721 17.55 -2.39 19.50
C PHE A 721 16.56 -1.24 19.39
N SER A 722 15.37 -1.43 19.94
CA SER A 722 14.30 -0.42 19.95
C SER A 722 13.69 -0.27 21.34
N LEU A 723 13.36 0.95 21.73
CA LEU A 723 12.63 1.23 22.96
C LEU A 723 11.14 0.97 22.75
N LYS A 724 10.49 0.18 23.60
CA LYS A 724 9.06 -0.15 23.47
C LYS A 724 8.13 1.06 23.56
N ALA A 725 8.52 2.04 24.36
CA ALA A 725 7.75 3.27 24.54
C ALA A 725 7.71 4.13 23.26
N LEU A 726 8.73 3.97 22.40
CA LEU A 726 8.80 4.57 21.08
C LEU A 726 8.28 3.55 20.07
N PRO A 727 7.12 3.74 19.42
CA PRO A 727 6.66 2.78 18.42
C PRO A 727 7.76 2.57 17.36
N GLY A 728 8.35 1.37 17.31
CA GLY A 728 9.30 0.97 16.28
C GLY A 728 8.61 0.51 15.00
N GLU A 729 9.38 -0.01 14.03
CA GLU A 729 8.80 -0.64 12.84
C GLU A 729 7.79 -1.73 13.22
N PRO A 730 6.66 -1.84 12.49
CA PRO A 730 5.77 -2.99 12.66
C PRO A 730 6.56 -4.30 12.55
N VAL A 731 6.21 -5.28 13.38
CA VAL A 731 6.89 -6.58 13.43
C VAL A 731 6.73 -7.28 12.07
N GLY A 732 7.80 -7.30 11.28
CA GLY A 732 7.85 -7.86 9.92
C GLY A 732 9.27 -7.81 9.34
N PHE A 733 9.47 -8.47 8.20
CA PHE A 733 10.72 -8.36 7.42
C PHE A 733 10.66 -7.11 6.53
N GLY A 734 10.78 -5.93 7.16
CA GLY A 734 10.67 -4.59 6.55
C GLY A 734 11.97 -3.77 6.59
N SER A 735 11.96 -2.64 5.88
CA SER A 735 13.10 -1.91 5.28
C SER A 735 13.91 -0.97 6.21
N GLY A 736 15.22 -1.24 6.35
CA GLY A 736 16.24 -0.31 6.88
C GLY A 736 16.98 0.50 5.80
N ARG A 737 17.75 1.53 6.20
CA ARG A 737 18.44 2.53 5.35
C ARG A 737 19.74 2.01 4.68
N GLY A 738 20.10 2.55 3.51
CA GLY A 738 21.23 2.09 2.67
C GLY A 738 20.99 0.72 2.00
N PHE A 739 21.78 0.37 0.97
CA PHE A 739 21.74 -0.88 0.18
C PHE A 739 20.39 -1.65 0.28
N TYR A 740 19.34 -1.15 -0.38
CA TYR A 740 17.93 -1.54 -0.07
C TYR A 740 17.43 -2.83 -0.74
N TYR A 741 16.36 -3.42 -0.17
CA TYR A 741 15.88 -4.79 -0.38
C TYR A 741 14.40 -4.91 -0.80
N GLU A 742 14.11 -5.82 -1.73
CA GLU A 742 12.79 -6.43 -1.99
C GLU A 742 12.89 -7.93 -1.69
N GLY A 743 12.48 -8.38 -0.50
CA GLY A 743 12.58 -9.78 -0.11
C GLY A 743 11.24 -10.48 0.12
N PHE A 744 10.35 -9.85 0.90
CA PHE A 744 9.17 -10.54 1.43
C PHE A 744 7.84 -10.12 0.81
N GLU A 745 7.64 -8.84 0.47
CA GLU A 745 6.36 -8.35 -0.09
C GLU A 745 6.01 -9.01 -1.44
N ARG A 746 7.00 -9.29 -2.28
CA ARG A 746 6.79 -9.96 -3.56
C ARG A 746 6.34 -11.42 -3.40
N GLN A 747 6.84 -12.13 -2.38
CA GLN A 747 6.39 -13.50 -2.07
C GLN A 747 5.06 -13.52 -1.32
N LEU A 748 4.77 -12.56 -0.44
CA LEU A 748 3.44 -12.40 0.17
C LEU A 748 2.36 -12.09 -0.87
N ASN A 749 2.66 -11.29 -1.89
CA ASN A 749 1.76 -11.06 -3.03
C ASN A 749 1.57 -12.32 -3.89
N LEU A 750 2.55 -13.24 -3.92
CA LEU A 750 2.41 -14.57 -4.54
C LEU A 750 1.69 -15.59 -3.63
N LEU A 751 1.65 -15.33 -2.32
CA LEU A 751 0.95 -16.13 -1.30
C LEU A 751 -0.51 -15.69 -1.09
N ASN A 752 -0.99 -14.67 -1.80
CA ASN A 752 -2.41 -14.36 -1.92
C ASN A 752 -2.96 -15.13 -3.12
N PRO A 753 -3.67 -16.26 -2.93
CA PRO A 753 -4.30 -17.01 -4.01
C PRO A 753 -5.59 -16.30 -4.43
N VAL A 754 -5.49 -15.05 -4.89
CA VAL A 754 -6.58 -14.41 -5.62
C VAL A 754 -6.20 -14.36 -7.09
N GLY A 755 -6.47 -15.49 -7.75
CA GLY A 755 -6.89 -15.55 -9.15
C GLY A 755 -5.89 -15.11 -10.20
N GLU A 756 -4.94 -15.96 -10.55
CA GLU A 756 -4.54 -16.16 -11.95
C GLU A 756 -4.15 -17.63 -12.15
N VAL A 757 -5.17 -18.49 -12.30
CA VAL A 757 -4.97 -19.76 -13.00
C VAL A 757 -4.76 -19.38 -14.46
N ARG A 758 -3.49 -19.22 -14.88
CA ARG A 758 -3.15 -19.28 -16.29
C ARG A 758 -3.47 -20.69 -16.78
N ARG A 759 -4.66 -20.85 -17.33
CA ARG A 759 -5.02 -21.98 -18.19
C ARG A 759 -4.14 -21.87 -19.43
N TYR A 760 -3.17 -22.77 -19.57
CA TYR A 760 -2.74 -23.21 -20.89
C TYR A 760 -3.72 -24.28 -21.37
#